data_AF-A0A5N6VII5-F1
#
_entry.id   AF-A0A5N6VII5-F1
#
_cell.length_a   1.000
_cell.length_b   1.000
_cell.length_c   1.000
_cell.angle_alpha   90.00
_cell.angle_beta   90.00
_cell.angle_gamma   90.00
#
_symmetry.space_group_name_H-M   'P 1'
#
loop_
_entity.id
_entity.type
_entity.pdbx_description
1 polymer ?
#
loop_
_entity_poly.entity_id
_entity_poly.type
_entity_poly.pdbx_seq_one_letter_code
_entity_poly.pdbx_strand_id
1 'polypeptide(L)'
;MSKVIFTPWKEQLELQSVRNQFYPPPTYDGPDMRSRACATVAAWKLRGNLPHPVEATALLTDAILHDDAKKNSIFSIRATYSAAFCRFVTGLVDSKLHGQRKTMFQRAIDLGLPASFVELRHEATHRELPSLTVLRNAAQRSLEWLWDYYWAKIDLNAGFAPDGVEDGIEPVKAAARACLAQVTGETGASEQPRKKRRVQVLSGVATQLVSVCKSSGKGAAAVSEVLVEDGVLVSGERKLGTSLDDDFSRWDYFLQVIVEGYPAFLTGLVEAMVDVLAFARSATKEDAQCEGVYMWLDHIICSSQWESKRRLLSFAYALSACEWICPPGQEKDARTPRDTLDDAMGFDDTAIDTDGVTVTDMDDWTPKQSETIVESRQLTKKQLSDMAWNVRKLSKKLDSIKLKLSVKNVFVVTKAGDDSVIAFTRKVTQWLLSKDRDTKYHVYVERRLEAAADFGASQLLEDEPSAAGRLKFWDNKFVYENAYLFDFVITLGGDGTVLYTSWLFQQVVPPVLSFSLGSLGFLTKFDFNDYQKTLGSAFKDGVAVSLRLRFECTIMRSNGREDGSLTHSKKRDLVEELIGEEVEGTLTHKPEKVVQILNDVVLDRGPNPTMSSIELFGDDEHFTTLLADGVCIATPTGSTAYNLAAGGSLCHPDNPVILVTAICAHTLSFRPIILPDTIVLRMGVPYDARTSSWASFDGRERVELHPGDYVTVSASRYPFANVLPQDRRNNDWLLID
;
A
#
# COMPACT_ATOMS: atom_id res chain seq x y z
N MET A 1 -0.64 0.94 22.86
CA MET A 1 -1.00 2.32 22.48
C MET A 1 -2.49 2.36 22.24
N SER A 2 -3.24 3.20 22.96
CA SER A 2 -4.66 3.42 22.73
C SER A 2 -4.86 4.00 21.34
N LYS A 3 -5.61 3.27 20.49
CA LYS A 3 -5.90 3.67 19.12
C LYS A 3 -7.07 4.65 19.17
N VAL A 4 -6.80 5.95 19.05
CA VAL A 4 -7.87 6.96 18.95
C VAL A 4 -8.57 6.77 17.60
N ILE A 5 -9.84 6.35 17.62
CA ILE A 5 -10.66 6.16 16.42
C ILE A 5 -11.58 7.38 16.30
N PHE A 6 -11.40 8.17 15.25
CA PHE A 6 -12.30 9.28 14.93
C PHE A 6 -13.53 8.73 14.19
N THR A 7 -14.70 8.79 14.82
CA THR A 7 -15.99 8.39 14.23
C THR A 7 -16.76 9.61 13.68
N PRO A 8 -17.60 9.44 12.65
CA PRO A 8 -18.35 10.56 12.05
C PRO A 8 -19.62 10.97 12.82
N TRP A 9 -20.11 10.12 13.72
CA TRP A 9 -21.17 10.44 14.69
C TRP A 9 -20.57 11.03 15.96
N LYS A 10 -21.32 11.93 16.60
CA LYS A 10 -20.90 12.63 17.82
C LYS A 10 -21.08 11.75 19.06
N GLU A 11 -22.16 10.98 19.08
CA GLU A 11 -22.51 10.07 20.19
C GLU A 11 -22.85 8.69 19.64
N GLN A 12 -22.47 7.62 20.34
CA GLN A 12 -22.75 6.24 19.93
C GLN A 12 -24.26 5.96 19.80
N LEU A 13 -25.10 6.71 20.52
CA LEU A 13 -26.55 6.68 20.42
C LEU A 13 -27.06 7.07 19.02
N GLU A 14 -26.36 7.97 18.32
CA GLU A 14 -26.75 8.35 16.96
C GLU A 14 -26.59 7.15 15.99
N LEU A 15 -25.53 6.36 16.17
CA LEU A 15 -25.31 5.13 15.40
C LEU A 15 -26.38 4.08 15.67
N GLN A 16 -26.77 3.89 16.94
CA GLN A 16 -27.86 2.98 17.31
C GLN A 16 -29.21 3.43 16.78
N SER A 17 -29.47 4.74 16.77
CA SER A 17 -30.68 5.30 16.14
C SER A 17 -30.73 4.99 14.65
N VAL A 18 -29.62 5.20 13.93
CA VAL A 18 -29.54 4.90 12.49
C VAL A 18 -29.69 3.39 12.22
N ARG A 19 -29.11 2.54 13.08
CA ARG A 19 -29.31 1.08 13.02
C ARG A 19 -30.79 0.72 13.07
N ASN A 20 -31.51 1.24 14.06
CA ASN A 20 -32.94 0.93 14.26
C ASN A 20 -33.82 1.49 13.13
N GLN A 21 -33.34 2.51 12.40
CA GLN A 21 -34.03 3.03 11.22
C GLN A 21 -33.79 2.15 9.97
N PHE A 22 -32.61 1.53 9.84
CA PHE A 22 -32.35 0.55 8.78
C PHE A 22 -33.02 -0.80 9.06
N TYR A 23 -32.97 -1.25 10.31
CA TYR A 23 -33.50 -2.52 10.79
C TYR A 23 -34.54 -2.27 11.88
N PRO A 24 -35.77 -1.85 11.53
CA PRO A 24 -36.82 -1.63 12.51
C PRO A 24 -37.15 -2.95 13.21
N PRO A 25 -37.31 -2.94 14.56
CA PRO A 25 -37.68 -4.15 15.28
C PRO A 25 -39.08 -4.64 14.83
N PRO A 26 -39.37 -5.96 14.94
CA PRO A 26 -40.65 -6.52 14.49
C PRO A 26 -41.90 -5.90 15.14
N THR A 27 -41.71 -5.22 16.28
CA THR A 27 -42.75 -4.54 17.05
C THR A 27 -42.95 -3.07 16.67
N TYR A 28 -42.21 -2.55 15.68
CA TYR A 28 -42.30 -1.15 15.24
C TYR A 28 -43.43 -0.97 14.22
N ASP A 29 -44.44 -0.16 14.58
CA ASP A 29 -45.61 0.18 13.76
C ASP A 29 -45.57 1.63 13.24
N GLY A 30 -44.39 2.23 13.18
CA GLY A 30 -44.19 3.61 12.72
C GLY A 30 -43.94 3.72 11.22
N PRO A 31 -43.81 4.95 10.68
CA PRO A 31 -43.49 5.17 9.27
C PRO A 31 -42.10 4.62 8.91
N ASP A 32 -41.89 4.30 7.63
CA ASP A 32 -40.59 3.84 7.12
C ASP A 32 -39.55 4.98 7.19
N MET A 33 -38.52 4.78 8.02
CA MET A 33 -37.48 5.77 8.27
C MET A 33 -36.19 5.51 7.48
N ARG A 34 -36.16 4.49 6.61
CA ARG A 34 -34.95 4.11 5.87
C ARG A 34 -34.39 5.22 4.98
N SER A 35 -35.26 6.03 4.35
CA SER A 35 -34.83 7.18 3.54
C SER A 35 -34.09 8.23 4.39
N ARG A 36 -34.55 8.48 5.63
CA ARG A 36 -33.89 9.39 6.56
C ARG A 36 -32.55 8.83 7.06
N ALA A 37 -32.47 7.51 7.27
CA ALA A 37 -31.23 6.84 7.62
C ALA A 37 -30.18 6.98 6.51
N CYS A 38 -30.56 6.76 5.24
CA CYS A 38 -29.68 6.98 4.09
C CYS A 38 -29.15 8.43 4.02
N ALA A 39 -30.03 9.43 4.21
CA ALA A 39 -29.62 10.83 4.22
C ALA A 39 -28.65 11.16 5.38
N THR A 40 -28.85 10.54 6.54
CA THR A 40 -27.97 10.71 7.72
C THR A 40 -26.59 10.11 7.46
N VAL A 41 -26.52 8.91 6.89
CA VAL A 41 -25.25 8.27 6.50
C VAL A 41 -24.54 9.05 5.40
N ALA A 42 -25.27 9.60 4.43
CA ALA A 42 -24.70 10.49 3.42
C ALA A 42 -24.06 11.74 4.04
N ALA A 43 -24.68 12.33 5.07
CA ALA A 43 -24.11 13.43 5.83
C ALA A 43 -22.85 13.02 6.61
N TRP A 44 -22.83 11.82 7.21
CA TRP A 44 -21.65 11.28 7.87
C TRP A 44 -20.49 10.98 6.91
N LYS A 45 -20.80 10.56 5.68
CA LYS A 45 -19.79 10.34 4.64
C LYS A 45 -19.00 11.61 4.32
N LEU A 46 -19.65 12.79 4.33
CA LEU A 46 -18.98 14.08 4.13
C LEU A 46 -18.02 14.45 5.25
N ARG A 47 -18.17 13.88 6.46
CA ARG A 47 -17.30 14.13 7.62
C ARG A 47 -16.03 13.27 7.62
N GLY A 48 -15.95 12.25 6.76
CA GLY A 48 -14.82 11.31 6.68
C GLY A 48 -14.85 10.19 7.73
N ASN A 49 -14.03 9.16 7.53
CA ASN A 49 -13.88 7.99 8.42
C ASN A 49 -15.17 7.17 8.70
N LEU A 50 -16.13 7.15 7.77
CA LEU A 50 -17.32 6.30 7.86
C LEU A 50 -16.93 4.82 7.69
N PRO A 51 -17.31 3.91 8.61
CA PRO A 51 -17.07 2.48 8.43
C PRO A 51 -17.81 1.96 7.21
N HIS A 52 -17.10 1.18 6.38
CA HIS A 52 -17.66 0.63 5.14
C HIS A 52 -18.97 -0.16 5.34
N PRO A 53 -19.17 -0.97 6.40
CA PRO A 53 -20.46 -1.63 6.63
C PRO A 53 -21.65 -0.66 6.76
N VAL A 54 -21.42 0.53 7.32
CA VAL A 54 -22.46 1.57 7.45
C VAL A 54 -22.79 2.18 6.10
N GLU A 55 -21.78 2.48 5.28
CA GLU A 55 -21.96 2.97 3.92
C GLU A 55 -22.67 1.95 3.03
N ALA A 56 -22.24 0.69 3.08
CA ALA A 56 -22.81 -0.39 2.29
C ALA A 56 -24.30 -0.63 2.62
N THR A 57 -24.66 -0.55 3.91
CA THR A 57 -26.06 -0.66 4.36
C THR A 57 -26.93 0.45 3.77
N ALA A 58 -26.42 1.69 3.76
CA ALA A 58 -27.14 2.82 3.17
C ALA A 58 -27.31 2.65 1.65
N LEU A 59 -26.26 2.27 0.91
CA LEU A 59 -26.32 2.08 -0.54
C LEU A 59 -27.29 0.97 -0.97
N LEU A 60 -27.27 -0.17 -0.26
CA LEU A 60 -28.19 -1.28 -0.53
C LEU A 60 -29.64 -0.90 -0.21
N THR A 61 -29.85 -0.16 0.89
CA THR A 61 -31.19 0.31 1.27
C THR A 61 -31.71 1.36 0.29
N ASP A 62 -30.85 2.25 -0.19
CA ASP A 62 -31.18 3.25 -1.20
C ASP A 62 -31.60 2.60 -2.52
N ALA A 63 -30.91 1.53 -2.94
CA ALA A 63 -31.30 0.74 -4.11
C ALA A 63 -32.70 0.11 -3.96
N ILE A 64 -33.05 -0.36 -2.75
CA ILE A 64 -34.39 -0.89 -2.44
C ILE A 64 -35.46 0.22 -2.50
N LEU A 65 -35.16 1.41 -1.98
CA LEU A 65 -36.09 2.54 -2.02
C LEU A 65 -36.33 3.05 -3.47
N HIS A 66 -35.35 2.87 -4.35
CA HIS A 66 -35.45 3.20 -5.78
C HIS A 66 -36.13 2.11 -6.63
N ASP A 67 -36.50 0.97 -6.05
CA ASP A 67 -37.13 -0.17 -6.72
C ASP A 67 -38.65 0.03 -6.94
N ASP A 68 -38.99 1.06 -7.72
CA ASP A 68 -40.35 1.36 -8.15
C ASP A 68 -40.43 1.30 -9.69
N ALA A 69 -40.95 0.18 -10.21
CA ALA A 69 -41.11 -0.07 -11.63
C ALA A 69 -42.11 0.89 -12.32
N LYS A 70 -42.89 1.67 -11.57
CA LYS A 70 -43.78 2.71 -12.14
C LYS A 70 -43.08 4.06 -12.32
N LYS A 71 -42.01 4.32 -11.55
CA LYS A 71 -41.26 5.59 -11.57
C LYS A 71 -39.94 5.49 -12.32
N ASN A 72 -39.29 4.33 -12.28
CA ASN A 72 -37.95 4.13 -12.81
C ASN A 72 -37.92 3.04 -13.88
N SER A 73 -37.02 3.17 -14.86
CA SER A 73 -36.83 2.14 -15.88
C SER A 73 -36.23 0.86 -15.27
N ILE A 74 -36.59 -0.31 -15.81
CA ILE A 74 -36.04 -1.62 -15.38
C ILE A 74 -34.51 -1.62 -15.43
N PHE A 75 -33.92 -0.96 -16.44
CA PHE A 75 -32.48 -0.81 -16.56
C PHE A 75 -31.89 0.02 -15.41
N SER A 76 -32.50 1.17 -15.10
CA SER A 76 -32.07 2.04 -14.00
C SER A 76 -32.10 1.31 -12.65
N ILE A 77 -33.13 0.49 -12.41
CA ILE A 77 -33.25 -0.31 -11.19
C ILE A 77 -32.12 -1.36 -11.14
N ARG A 78 -31.89 -2.11 -12.24
CA ARG A 78 -30.79 -3.10 -12.33
C ARG A 78 -29.41 -2.47 -12.12
N ALA A 79 -29.17 -1.31 -12.72
CA ALA A 79 -27.91 -0.58 -12.58
C ALA A 79 -27.69 -0.11 -11.14
N THR A 80 -28.73 0.40 -10.48
CA THR A 80 -28.65 0.89 -9.09
C THR A 80 -28.34 -0.25 -8.12
N TYR A 81 -29.06 -1.39 -8.22
CA TYR A 81 -28.77 -2.57 -7.41
C TYR A 81 -27.37 -3.14 -7.68
N SER A 82 -26.97 -3.25 -8.94
CA SER A 82 -25.65 -3.79 -9.30
C SER A 82 -24.52 -2.90 -8.78
N ALA A 83 -24.66 -1.57 -8.90
CA ALA A 83 -23.68 -0.62 -8.36
C ALA A 83 -23.60 -0.70 -6.82
N ALA A 84 -24.74 -0.75 -6.12
CA ALA A 84 -24.78 -0.87 -4.67
C ALA A 84 -24.14 -2.18 -4.19
N PHE A 85 -24.49 -3.30 -4.84
CA PHE A 85 -23.96 -4.64 -4.52
C PHE A 85 -22.45 -4.74 -4.79
N CYS A 86 -21.98 -4.25 -5.94
CA CYS A 86 -20.56 -4.24 -6.27
C CYS A 86 -19.74 -3.42 -5.27
N ARG A 87 -20.26 -2.26 -4.81
CA ARG A 87 -19.60 -1.44 -3.79
C ARG A 87 -19.58 -2.13 -2.42
N PHE A 88 -20.64 -2.84 -2.04
CA PHE A 88 -20.69 -3.66 -0.83
C PHE A 88 -19.57 -4.71 -0.82
N VAL A 89 -19.50 -5.57 -1.84
CA VAL A 89 -18.51 -6.67 -1.91
C VAL A 89 -17.09 -6.12 -2.02
N THR A 90 -16.85 -5.18 -2.95
CA THR A 90 -15.50 -4.62 -3.19
C THR A 90 -14.99 -3.91 -1.94
N GLY A 91 -15.78 -3.04 -1.32
CA GLY A 91 -15.29 -2.31 -0.16
C GLY A 91 -15.10 -3.17 1.10
N LEU A 92 -15.65 -4.39 1.18
CA LEU A 92 -15.35 -5.32 2.27
C LEU A 92 -14.08 -6.12 1.99
N VAL A 93 -14.00 -6.70 0.78
CA VAL A 93 -12.89 -7.54 0.34
C VAL A 93 -11.59 -6.75 0.17
N ASP A 94 -11.69 -5.47 -0.21
CA ASP A 94 -10.56 -4.54 -0.35
C ASP A 94 -10.31 -3.68 0.90
N SER A 95 -11.16 -3.75 1.94
CA SER A 95 -10.92 -2.92 3.14
C SER A 95 -9.68 -3.37 3.91
N LYS A 96 -8.63 -2.54 3.81
CA LYS A 96 -7.46 -2.40 4.70
C LYS A 96 -7.09 -3.65 5.50
N LEU A 97 -6.00 -4.33 5.12
CA LEU A 97 -4.94 -4.80 6.04
C LEU A 97 -3.77 -5.43 5.26
N HIS A 98 -2.55 -5.08 5.71
CA HIS A 98 -1.28 -5.59 5.22
C HIS A 98 -1.18 -7.11 5.37
N GLY A 99 -0.77 -7.81 4.31
CA GLY A 99 -0.61 -9.27 4.31
C GLY A 99 -0.40 -9.83 2.90
N GLN A 100 -0.10 -11.13 2.81
CA GLN A 100 0.14 -11.87 1.55
C GLN A 100 -0.98 -11.66 0.51
N ARG A 101 -0.60 -11.67 -0.79
CA ARG A 101 -1.54 -11.61 -1.93
C ARG A 101 -2.53 -12.78 -1.82
N LYS A 102 -3.80 -12.47 -1.54
CA LYS A 102 -4.93 -13.40 -1.50
C LYS A 102 -5.97 -12.93 -2.52
N THR A 103 -6.55 -13.86 -3.27
CA THR A 103 -7.61 -13.57 -4.23
C THR A 103 -8.85 -13.01 -3.53
N MET A 104 -9.71 -12.28 -4.25
CA MET A 104 -10.99 -11.79 -3.70
C MET A 104 -11.85 -12.92 -3.12
N PHE A 105 -11.80 -14.09 -3.74
CA PHE A 105 -12.49 -15.28 -3.27
C PHE A 105 -11.92 -15.76 -1.93
N GLN A 106 -10.59 -15.84 -1.81
CA GLN A 106 -9.94 -16.24 -0.56
C GLN A 106 -10.18 -15.25 0.58
N ARG A 107 -10.23 -13.95 0.27
CA ARG A 107 -10.54 -12.89 1.24
C ARG A 107 -12.00 -12.90 1.67
N ALA A 108 -12.92 -13.19 0.74
CA ALA A 108 -14.31 -13.39 1.08
C ALA A 108 -14.49 -14.56 2.06
N ILE A 109 -13.76 -15.65 1.86
CA ILE A 109 -13.72 -16.78 2.80
C ILE A 109 -13.20 -16.33 4.18
N ASP A 110 -12.08 -15.61 4.24
CA ASP A 110 -11.52 -15.11 5.51
C ASP A 110 -12.51 -14.20 6.27
N LEU A 111 -13.33 -13.42 5.55
CA LEU A 111 -14.35 -12.52 6.12
C LEU A 111 -15.68 -13.23 6.43
N GLY A 112 -15.85 -14.50 6.05
CA GLY A 112 -17.13 -15.20 6.13
C GLY A 112 -18.19 -14.68 5.14
N LEU A 113 -17.77 -14.02 4.07
CA LEU A 113 -18.64 -13.55 2.99
C LEU A 113 -18.95 -14.72 2.03
N PRO A 114 -20.22 -14.96 1.67
CA PRO A 114 -20.58 -16.06 0.76
C PRO A 114 -19.86 -15.98 -0.59
N ALA A 115 -19.29 -17.10 -1.05
CA ALA A 115 -18.66 -17.23 -2.37
C ALA A 115 -19.58 -16.76 -3.52
N SER A 116 -20.88 -17.05 -3.41
CA SER A 116 -21.90 -16.60 -4.36
C SER A 116 -21.99 -15.07 -4.50
N PHE A 117 -21.57 -14.29 -3.51
CA PHE A 117 -21.55 -12.83 -3.60
C PHE A 117 -20.37 -12.32 -4.43
N VAL A 118 -19.23 -13.01 -4.37
CA VAL A 118 -18.06 -12.70 -5.20
C VAL A 118 -18.34 -13.04 -6.66
N GLU A 119 -18.98 -14.17 -6.91
CA GLU A 119 -19.41 -14.59 -8.25
C GLU A 119 -20.44 -13.62 -8.84
N LEU A 120 -21.47 -13.25 -8.07
CA LEU A 120 -22.48 -12.32 -8.53
C LEU A 120 -21.92 -10.91 -8.80
N ARG A 121 -20.93 -10.48 -8.02
CA ARG A 121 -20.19 -9.25 -8.31
C ARG A 121 -19.44 -9.37 -9.64
N HIS A 122 -18.69 -10.45 -9.84
CA HIS A 122 -17.94 -10.68 -11.07
C HIS A 122 -18.85 -10.69 -12.31
N GLU A 123 -20.02 -11.33 -12.19
CA GLU A 123 -21.07 -11.29 -13.22
C GLU A 123 -21.58 -9.87 -13.47
N ALA A 124 -21.89 -9.10 -12.42
CA ALA A 124 -22.41 -7.74 -12.54
C ALA A 124 -21.39 -6.71 -13.08
N THR A 125 -20.08 -6.97 -13.01
CA THR A 125 -19.03 -6.06 -13.51
C THR A 125 -18.50 -6.44 -14.89
N HIS A 126 -18.39 -7.73 -15.21
CA HIS A 126 -17.73 -8.21 -16.44
C HIS A 126 -18.68 -8.87 -17.44
N ARG A 127 -19.93 -9.16 -17.06
CA ARG A 127 -20.95 -9.76 -17.93
C ARG A 127 -22.17 -8.86 -18.03
N GLU A 128 -23.23 -9.37 -18.65
CA GLU A 128 -24.51 -8.69 -18.66
C GLU A 128 -25.06 -8.54 -17.23
N LEU A 129 -25.75 -7.42 -16.96
CA LEU A 129 -26.33 -7.15 -15.65
C LEU A 129 -27.20 -8.34 -15.21
N PRO A 130 -27.16 -8.78 -13.94
CA PRO A 130 -28.02 -9.86 -13.48
C PRO A 130 -29.51 -9.49 -13.53
N SER A 131 -30.37 -10.49 -13.43
CA SER A 131 -31.82 -10.27 -13.40
C SER A 131 -32.24 -9.53 -12.12
N LEU A 132 -33.34 -8.77 -12.18
CA LEU A 132 -33.87 -8.06 -11.01
C LEU A 132 -34.17 -8.98 -9.83
N THR A 133 -34.66 -10.20 -10.09
CA THR A 133 -34.95 -11.18 -9.05
C THR A 133 -33.69 -11.60 -8.29
N VAL A 134 -32.59 -11.82 -9.02
CA VAL A 134 -31.29 -12.15 -8.43
C VAL A 134 -30.75 -10.97 -7.62
N LEU A 135 -30.81 -9.76 -8.18
CA LEU A 135 -30.31 -8.54 -7.52
C LEU A 135 -31.09 -8.18 -6.24
N ARG A 136 -32.43 -8.30 -6.25
CA ARG A 136 -33.27 -8.07 -5.07
C ARG A 136 -32.94 -9.05 -3.95
N ASN A 137 -32.86 -10.34 -4.28
CA ASN A 137 -32.51 -11.39 -3.32
C ASN A 137 -31.09 -11.17 -2.77
N ALA A 138 -30.13 -10.84 -3.63
CA ALA A 138 -28.76 -10.54 -3.23
C ALA A 138 -28.66 -9.33 -2.31
N ALA A 139 -29.41 -8.25 -2.57
CA ALA A 139 -29.45 -7.08 -1.70
C ALA A 139 -30.04 -7.40 -0.32
N GLN A 140 -31.11 -8.20 -0.26
CA GLN A 140 -31.72 -8.65 1.00
C GLN A 140 -30.75 -9.49 1.82
N ARG A 141 -30.14 -10.52 1.21
CA ARG A 141 -29.13 -11.38 1.85
C ARG A 141 -27.89 -10.60 2.28
N SER A 142 -27.53 -9.54 1.56
CA SER A 142 -26.40 -8.66 1.93
C SER A 142 -26.70 -7.84 3.17
N LEU A 143 -27.93 -7.34 3.32
CA LEU A 143 -28.38 -6.62 4.52
C LEU A 143 -28.45 -7.56 5.74
N GLU A 144 -28.95 -8.78 5.56
CA GLU A 144 -28.93 -9.83 6.60
C GLU A 144 -27.49 -10.15 7.04
N TRP A 145 -26.59 -10.32 6.07
CA TRP A 145 -25.18 -10.57 6.38
C TRP A 145 -24.51 -9.38 7.07
N LEU A 146 -24.79 -8.14 6.64
CA LEU A 146 -24.28 -6.92 7.28
C LEU A 146 -24.78 -6.76 8.71
N TRP A 147 -25.99 -7.23 8.99
CA TRP A 147 -26.53 -7.28 10.34
C TRP A 147 -25.65 -8.15 11.25
N ASP A 148 -25.41 -9.40 10.87
CA ASP A 148 -24.61 -10.34 11.64
C ASP A 148 -23.12 -9.95 11.71
N TYR A 149 -22.59 -9.45 10.60
CA TYR A 149 -21.17 -9.09 10.50
C TYR A 149 -20.81 -7.85 11.32
N TYR A 150 -21.68 -6.83 11.33
CA TYR A 150 -21.39 -5.51 11.89
C TYR A 150 -22.44 -5.02 12.90
N TRP A 151 -23.72 -4.90 12.51
CA TRP A 151 -24.73 -4.18 13.30
C TRP A 151 -25.12 -4.86 14.62
N ALA A 152 -25.12 -6.19 14.65
CA ALA A 152 -25.35 -6.99 15.86
C ALA A 152 -24.22 -6.81 16.89
N LYS A 153 -23.00 -6.51 16.42
CA LYS A 153 -21.81 -6.35 17.28
C LYS A 153 -21.66 -4.95 17.88
N ILE A 154 -22.47 -3.98 17.45
CA ILE A 154 -22.37 -2.59 17.92
C ILE A 154 -22.74 -2.47 19.41
N ASP A 155 -23.67 -3.29 19.90
CA ASP A 155 -24.05 -3.31 21.32
C ASP A 155 -22.95 -3.96 22.19
N LEU A 156 -22.12 -4.83 21.61
CA LEU A 156 -20.96 -5.43 22.28
C LEU A 156 -19.79 -4.43 22.41
N ASN A 157 -19.67 -3.49 21.47
CA ASN A 157 -18.61 -2.46 21.44
C ASN A 157 -18.92 -1.19 22.25
N ALA A 158 -20.13 -1.03 22.80
CA ALA A 158 -20.42 0.04 23.77
C ALA A 158 -19.64 -0.11 25.09
N GLY A 159 -18.92 -1.23 25.28
CA GLY A 159 -18.02 -1.46 26.42
C GLY A 159 -16.57 -0.97 26.23
N PHE A 160 -16.25 -0.26 25.15
CA PHE A 160 -14.88 0.25 24.90
C PHE A 160 -14.89 1.71 24.42
N ALA A 161 -15.05 2.64 25.36
CA ALA A 161 -14.55 4.01 25.29
C ALA A 161 -13.72 4.30 26.56
N PRO A 162 -12.69 5.16 26.50
CA PRO A 162 -11.73 5.32 27.59
C PRO A 162 -12.29 6.24 28.68
N ASP A 163 -12.34 5.75 29.91
CA ASP A 163 -11.81 6.36 31.14
C ASP A 163 -12.43 5.67 32.35
N GLY A 164 -11.66 5.60 33.43
CA GLY A 164 -11.86 4.67 34.54
C GLY A 164 -13.26 4.67 35.15
N VAL A 165 -13.80 3.47 35.36
CA VAL A 165 -14.01 2.81 36.66
C VAL A 165 -14.06 1.30 36.37
N GLU A 166 -13.25 0.50 37.07
CA GLU A 166 -13.42 -0.96 37.11
C GLU A 166 -14.80 -1.28 37.69
N ASP A 167 -15.79 -1.56 36.84
CA ASP A 167 -16.89 -2.44 37.23
C ASP A 167 -16.44 -3.87 36.89
N GLY A 168 -15.98 -4.56 37.94
CA GLY A 168 -15.26 -5.83 37.83
C GLY A 168 -16.09 -6.93 37.15
N ILE A 169 -15.46 -7.65 36.23
CA ILE A 169 -15.90 -8.97 35.77
C ILE A 169 -15.78 -10.00 36.91
N GLU A 170 -14.87 -9.73 37.87
CA GLU A 170 -14.57 -10.60 39.01
C GLU A 170 -15.75 -10.91 39.95
N PRO A 171 -16.63 -9.98 40.36
CA PRO A 171 -17.83 -10.31 41.13
C PRO A 171 -18.81 -11.24 40.39
N VAL A 172 -18.88 -11.15 39.06
CA VAL A 172 -19.74 -12.04 38.25
C VAL A 172 -19.12 -13.44 38.16
N LYS A 173 -17.80 -13.54 37.97
CA LYS A 173 -17.06 -14.80 38.06
C LYS A 173 -17.18 -15.43 39.46
N ALA A 174 -17.09 -14.64 40.52
CA ALA A 174 -17.26 -15.10 41.90
C ALA A 174 -18.68 -15.63 42.17
N ALA A 175 -19.72 -14.96 41.66
CA ALA A 175 -21.09 -15.44 41.75
C ALA A 175 -21.31 -16.75 40.96
N ALA A 176 -20.72 -16.86 39.76
CA ALA A 176 -20.74 -18.10 38.98
C ALA A 176 -20.06 -19.26 39.72
N ARG A 177 -18.87 -19.04 40.30
CA ARG A 177 -18.15 -20.01 41.13
C ARG A 177 -18.97 -20.44 42.34
N ALA A 178 -19.65 -19.51 43.02
CA ALA A 178 -20.50 -19.82 44.17
C ALA A 178 -21.73 -20.67 43.80
N CYS A 179 -22.33 -20.45 42.61
CA CYS A 179 -23.40 -21.29 42.09
C CYS A 179 -22.89 -22.69 41.71
N LEU A 180 -21.72 -22.78 41.07
CA LEU A 180 -21.13 -24.05 40.63
C LEU A 180 -20.61 -24.91 41.80
N ALA A 181 -20.15 -24.30 42.89
CA ALA A 181 -19.73 -24.99 44.11
C ALA A 181 -20.83 -25.87 44.73
N GLN A 182 -22.10 -25.52 44.53
CA GLN A 182 -23.26 -26.31 45.00
C GLN A 182 -23.42 -27.64 44.23
N VAL A 183 -22.79 -27.76 43.05
CA VAL A 183 -22.83 -28.94 42.18
C VAL A 183 -21.53 -29.74 42.25
N THR A 184 -20.39 -29.07 42.46
CA THR A 184 -19.06 -29.69 42.52
C THR A 184 -18.65 -30.14 43.93
N GLY A 185 -19.21 -29.55 45.00
CA GLY A 185 -18.87 -29.85 46.41
C GLY A 185 -19.46 -31.15 46.99
N GLU A 186 -20.27 -31.91 46.26
CA GLU A 186 -20.85 -33.18 46.73
C GLU A 186 -19.92 -34.40 46.59
N THR A 187 -18.65 -34.22 46.22
CA THR A 187 -17.69 -35.34 46.05
C THR A 187 -17.10 -35.88 47.36
N GLY A 188 -17.47 -35.32 48.53
CA GLY A 188 -16.88 -35.66 49.83
C GLY A 188 -17.72 -36.51 50.80
N ALA A 189 -18.98 -36.85 50.51
CA ALA A 189 -19.82 -37.58 51.48
C ALA A 189 -20.59 -38.75 50.84
N SER A 190 -20.30 -39.94 51.36
CA SER A 190 -20.95 -41.22 51.08
C SER A 190 -22.48 -41.16 51.26
N GLU A 191 -23.26 -40.91 50.20
CA GLU A 191 -24.64 -41.40 50.02
C GLU A 191 -25.12 -41.14 48.58
N GLN A 192 -25.49 -42.19 47.82
CA GLN A 192 -26.01 -42.03 46.45
C GLN A 192 -27.42 -41.39 46.45
N PRO A 193 -27.64 -40.22 45.82
CA PRO A 193 -28.98 -39.67 45.69
C PRO A 193 -29.72 -40.26 44.48
N ARG A 194 -31.00 -40.61 44.67
CA ARG A 194 -31.92 -41.08 43.62
C ARG A 194 -31.94 -40.10 42.43
N LYS A 195 -31.86 -40.61 41.18
CA LYS A 195 -31.82 -39.86 39.90
C LYS A 195 -32.72 -38.61 39.82
N LYS A 196 -33.93 -38.65 40.39
CA LYS A 196 -34.87 -37.49 40.39
C LYS A 196 -34.35 -36.27 41.18
N ARG A 197 -33.66 -36.47 42.31
CA ARG A 197 -33.20 -35.36 43.17
C ARG A 197 -32.04 -34.60 42.52
N ARG A 198 -31.16 -35.30 41.80
CA ARG A 198 -30.00 -34.73 41.09
C ARG A 198 -30.39 -33.82 39.92
N VAL A 199 -31.39 -34.22 39.12
CA VAL A 199 -31.92 -33.39 38.02
C VAL A 199 -32.55 -32.10 38.54
N GLN A 200 -33.22 -32.15 39.68
CA GLN A 200 -33.87 -31.01 40.31
C GLN A 200 -32.85 -29.98 40.84
N VAL A 201 -31.74 -30.44 41.41
CA VAL A 201 -30.62 -29.60 41.85
C VAL A 201 -29.90 -28.95 40.65
N LEU A 202 -29.59 -29.73 39.61
CA LEU A 202 -28.94 -29.21 38.39
C LEU A 202 -29.80 -28.16 37.67
N SER A 203 -31.11 -28.38 37.57
CA SER A 203 -32.04 -27.41 36.98
C SER A 203 -32.15 -26.12 37.81
N GLY A 204 -32.12 -26.22 39.14
CA GLY A 204 -32.10 -25.07 40.03
C GLY A 204 -30.85 -24.21 39.86
N VAL A 205 -29.67 -24.84 39.82
CA VAL A 205 -28.39 -24.13 39.60
C VAL A 205 -28.28 -23.56 38.19
N ALA A 206 -28.75 -24.29 37.16
CA ALA A 206 -28.80 -23.77 35.79
C ALA A 206 -29.66 -22.49 35.70
N THR A 207 -30.80 -22.45 36.41
CA THR A 207 -31.66 -21.27 36.46
C THR A 207 -30.98 -20.08 37.17
N GLN A 208 -30.20 -20.35 38.23
CA GLN A 208 -29.39 -19.32 38.90
C GLN A 208 -28.30 -18.78 37.96
N LEU A 209 -27.59 -19.65 37.23
CA LEU A 209 -26.58 -19.22 36.26
C LEU A 209 -27.19 -18.43 35.10
N VAL A 210 -28.41 -18.76 34.65
CA VAL A 210 -29.14 -17.93 33.69
C VAL A 210 -29.40 -16.53 34.25
N SER A 211 -29.71 -16.40 35.54
CA SER A 211 -29.84 -15.09 36.20
C SER A 211 -28.50 -14.35 36.25
N VAL A 212 -27.38 -15.06 36.49
CA VAL A 212 -26.03 -14.48 36.47
C VAL A 212 -25.67 -14.00 35.06
N CYS A 213 -25.93 -14.81 34.02
CA CYS A 213 -25.74 -14.43 32.62
C CYS A 213 -26.54 -13.19 32.22
N LYS A 214 -27.75 -13.02 32.77
CA LYS A 214 -28.62 -11.85 32.52
C LYS A 214 -28.24 -10.61 33.32
N SER A 215 -27.46 -10.74 34.40
CA SER A 215 -27.10 -9.64 35.30
C SER A 215 -26.09 -8.65 34.70
N SER A 216 -25.30 -9.07 33.72
CA SER A 216 -24.28 -8.25 33.07
C SER A 216 -24.18 -8.59 31.58
N GLY A 217 -23.91 -7.59 30.74
CA GLY A 217 -23.69 -7.78 29.30
C GLY A 217 -22.49 -8.68 28.97
N LYS A 218 -21.56 -8.87 29.91
CA LYS A 218 -20.43 -9.83 29.82
C LYS A 218 -20.65 -11.10 30.66
N GLY A 219 -21.85 -11.31 31.19
CA GLY A 219 -22.15 -12.41 32.12
C GLY A 219 -22.00 -13.80 31.47
N ALA A 220 -22.45 -13.97 30.23
CA ALA A 220 -22.30 -15.25 29.53
C ALA A 220 -20.84 -15.61 29.23
N ALA A 221 -20.01 -14.63 28.86
CA ALA A 221 -18.57 -14.85 28.66
C ALA A 221 -17.89 -15.23 29.99
N ALA A 222 -18.19 -14.50 31.08
CA ALA A 222 -17.63 -14.78 32.40
C ALA A 222 -18.02 -16.17 32.95
N VAL A 223 -19.28 -16.60 32.77
CA VAL A 223 -19.73 -17.95 33.17
C VAL A 223 -19.09 -19.03 32.30
N SER A 224 -18.92 -18.78 31.00
CA SER A 224 -18.28 -19.71 30.07
C SER A 224 -16.80 -19.92 30.39
N GLU A 225 -16.09 -18.83 30.69
CA GLU A 225 -14.68 -18.85 31.09
C GLU A 225 -14.49 -19.66 32.38
N VAL A 226 -15.35 -19.46 33.40
CA VAL A 226 -15.32 -20.26 34.65
C VAL A 226 -15.58 -21.75 34.39
N LEU A 227 -16.49 -22.11 33.48
CA LEU A 227 -16.79 -23.52 33.17
C LEU A 227 -15.63 -24.25 32.47
N VAL A 228 -14.82 -23.53 31.70
CA VAL A 228 -13.69 -24.08 30.93
C VAL A 228 -12.37 -24.00 31.72
N GLU A 229 -12.09 -22.88 32.40
CA GLU A 229 -10.85 -22.65 33.14
C GLU A 229 -10.81 -23.34 34.52
N ASP A 230 -11.91 -23.33 35.28
CA ASP A 230 -11.95 -23.93 36.63
C ASP A 230 -12.14 -25.47 36.59
N GLY A 231 -11.95 -26.09 35.41
CA GLY A 231 -11.93 -27.55 35.25
C GLY A 231 -13.28 -28.26 35.47
N VAL A 232 -14.39 -27.55 35.27
CA VAL A 232 -15.74 -28.08 35.50
C VAL A 232 -16.18 -29.03 34.39
N LEU A 233 -15.91 -28.67 33.14
CA LEU A 233 -16.24 -29.49 31.96
C LEU A 233 -15.16 -30.53 31.65
N VAL A 234 -13.90 -30.20 31.94
CA VAL A 234 -12.76 -31.10 31.75
C VAL A 234 -11.98 -31.16 33.06
N SER A 235 -11.98 -32.31 33.72
CA SER A 235 -11.27 -32.48 34.99
C SER A 235 -9.75 -32.34 34.80
N GLY A 236 -9.10 -31.59 35.68
CA GLY A 236 -7.64 -31.40 35.66
C GLY A 236 -6.82 -32.67 35.93
N GLU A 237 -7.44 -33.76 36.38
CA GLU A 237 -6.77 -35.07 36.60
C GLU A 237 -6.84 -36.01 35.38
N ARG A 238 -7.36 -35.53 34.24
CA ARG A 238 -7.53 -36.31 33.00
C ARG A 238 -6.18 -36.74 32.42
N LYS A 239 -6.12 -37.97 31.90
CA LYS A 239 -4.99 -38.48 31.11
C LYS A 239 -5.30 -38.40 29.61
N LEU A 240 -4.28 -38.19 28.79
CA LEU A 240 -4.43 -38.13 27.33
C LEU A 240 -5.08 -39.42 26.80
N GLY A 241 -6.06 -39.28 25.90
CA GLY A 241 -6.76 -40.40 25.25
C GLY A 241 -7.91 -41.06 26.02
N THR A 242 -8.32 -40.54 27.20
CA THR A 242 -9.50 -41.06 27.92
C THR A 242 -10.81 -40.49 27.36
N SER A 243 -11.84 -41.32 27.15
CA SER A 243 -13.16 -40.86 26.66
C SER A 243 -13.86 -39.92 27.67
N LEU A 244 -14.65 -38.97 27.15
CA LEU A 244 -15.48 -38.02 27.92
C LEU A 244 -16.99 -38.37 27.89
N ASP A 245 -17.39 -39.55 27.41
CA ASP A 245 -18.81 -39.93 27.25
C ASP A 245 -19.63 -39.83 28.56
N ASP A 246 -19.03 -40.15 29.69
CA ASP A 246 -19.65 -40.04 31.01
C ASP A 246 -19.83 -38.56 31.45
N ASP A 247 -18.90 -37.68 31.07
CA ASP A 247 -18.96 -36.25 31.34
C ASP A 247 -19.96 -35.53 30.44
N PHE A 248 -20.04 -35.93 29.15
CA PHE A 248 -21.09 -35.49 28.23
C PHE A 248 -22.47 -35.82 28.80
N SER A 249 -22.68 -37.07 29.21
CA SER A 249 -23.94 -37.54 29.81
C SER A 249 -24.29 -36.80 31.11
N ARG A 250 -23.29 -36.35 31.86
CA ARG A 250 -23.47 -35.61 33.12
C ARG A 250 -23.88 -34.16 32.90
N TRP A 251 -23.27 -33.48 31.93
CA TRP A 251 -23.37 -32.03 31.79
C TRP A 251 -24.25 -31.56 30.62
N ASP A 252 -24.55 -32.41 29.64
CA ASP A 252 -25.36 -32.04 28.46
C ASP A 252 -26.71 -31.43 28.85
N TYR A 253 -27.48 -32.10 29.71
CA TYR A 253 -28.78 -31.59 30.17
C TYR A 253 -28.65 -30.24 30.90
N PHE A 254 -27.61 -30.09 31.72
CA PHE A 254 -27.38 -28.87 32.47
C PHE A 254 -27.05 -27.68 31.56
N LEU A 255 -26.14 -27.88 30.61
CA LEU A 255 -25.75 -26.85 29.64
C LEU A 255 -26.92 -26.49 28.71
N GLN A 256 -27.71 -27.48 28.27
CA GLN A 256 -28.89 -27.25 27.44
C GLN A 256 -29.95 -26.38 28.15
N VAL A 257 -30.17 -26.57 29.46
CA VAL A 257 -31.08 -25.72 30.25
C VAL A 257 -30.57 -24.27 30.32
N ILE A 258 -29.26 -24.05 30.43
CA ILE A 258 -28.68 -22.70 30.41
C ILE A 258 -28.87 -22.06 29.04
N VAL A 259 -28.59 -22.80 27.96
CA VAL A 259 -28.79 -22.34 26.59
C VAL A 259 -30.26 -22.01 26.29
N GLU A 260 -31.20 -22.78 26.83
CA GLU A 260 -32.64 -22.47 26.72
C GLU A 260 -33.02 -21.18 27.45
N GLY A 261 -32.45 -20.94 28.64
CA GLY A 261 -32.73 -19.74 29.43
C GLY A 261 -32.02 -18.48 28.93
N TYR A 262 -30.87 -18.64 28.26
CA TYR A 262 -30.07 -17.55 27.69
C TYR A 262 -29.28 -18.04 26.45
N PRO A 263 -29.83 -17.92 25.23
CA PRO A 263 -29.25 -18.54 24.03
C PRO A 263 -27.85 -18.04 23.65
N ALA A 264 -27.49 -16.80 23.97
CA ALA A 264 -26.15 -16.25 23.70
C ALA A 264 -25.03 -16.90 24.54
N PHE A 265 -25.38 -17.70 25.55
CA PHE A 265 -24.43 -18.50 26.32
C PHE A 265 -23.68 -19.52 25.45
N LEU A 266 -24.35 -20.16 24.48
CA LEU A 266 -23.72 -21.18 23.65
C LEU A 266 -22.58 -20.60 22.80
N THR A 267 -22.76 -19.39 22.28
CA THR A 267 -21.74 -18.67 21.51
C THR A 267 -20.55 -18.31 22.41
N GLY A 268 -20.80 -17.77 23.61
CA GLY A 268 -19.74 -17.46 24.56
C GLY A 268 -18.97 -18.70 25.06
N LEU A 269 -19.65 -19.85 25.17
CA LEU A 269 -19.03 -21.12 25.56
C LEU A 269 -18.09 -21.65 24.46
N VAL A 270 -18.53 -21.61 23.20
CA VAL A 270 -17.71 -22.03 22.07
C VAL A 270 -16.52 -21.09 21.87
N GLU A 271 -16.70 -19.78 22.02
CA GLU A 271 -15.60 -18.80 21.97
C GLU A 271 -14.56 -19.08 23.05
N ALA A 272 -14.98 -19.31 24.30
CA ALA A 272 -14.06 -19.65 25.40
C ALA A 272 -13.28 -20.96 25.14
N MET A 273 -13.94 -22.00 24.60
CA MET A 273 -13.29 -23.26 24.22
C MET A 273 -12.27 -23.08 23.09
N VAL A 274 -12.62 -22.29 22.06
CA VAL A 274 -11.72 -21.99 20.94
C VAL A 274 -10.53 -21.14 21.39
N ASP A 275 -10.72 -20.18 22.28
CA ASP A 275 -9.64 -19.37 22.83
C ASP A 275 -8.63 -20.24 23.60
N VAL A 276 -9.08 -21.18 24.43
CA VAL A 276 -8.18 -22.13 25.11
C VAL A 276 -7.35 -22.92 24.09
N LEU A 277 -7.97 -23.42 23.02
CA LEU A 277 -7.26 -24.15 21.96
C LEU A 277 -6.30 -23.24 21.16
N ALA A 278 -6.65 -21.98 20.92
CA ALA A 278 -5.86 -21.03 20.14
C ALA A 278 -4.63 -20.52 20.90
N PHE A 279 -4.76 -20.28 22.22
CA PHE A 279 -3.70 -19.76 23.07
C PHE A 279 -2.80 -20.87 23.69
N ALA A 280 -3.20 -22.13 23.64
CA ALA A 280 -2.38 -23.28 24.01
C ALA A 280 -1.14 -23.52 23.12
N ARG A 281 -0.95 -22.73 22.04
CA ARG A 281 0.21 -22.76 21.12
C ARG A 281 1.60 -22.68 21.79
N SER A 282 1.68 -22.31 23.06
CA SER A 282 2.93 -22.20 23.84
C SER A 282 3.20 -23.37 24.79
N ALA A 283 2.23 -24.27 25.03
CA ALA A 283 2.42 -25.42 25.91
C ALA A 283 2.82 -26.66 25.09
N THR A 284 3.67 -27.49 25.65
CA THR A 284 4.16 -28.76 25.07
C THR A 284 3.01 -29.61 24.51
N LYS A 285 3.26 -30.29 23.38
CA LYS A 285 2.31 -31.06 22.53
C LYS A 285 1.45 -32.16 23.21
N GLU A 286 1.44 -32.26 24.53
CA GLU A 286 0.75 -33.30 25.31
C GLU A 286 -0.07 -32.67 26.45
N ASP A 287 -1.05 -31.81 26.11
CA ASP A 287 -1.96 -31.23 27.09
C ASP A 287 -3.32 -31.97 27.07
N ALA A 288 -3.57 -32.76 28.12
CA ALA A 288 -4.81 -33.52 28.29
C ALA A 288 -6.04 -32.62 28.49
N GLN A 289 -5.86 -31.36 28.90
CA GLN A 289 -6.94 -30.38 29.03
C GLN A 289 -7.38 -29.88 27.65
N CYS A 290 -6.43 -29.55 26.77
CA CYS A 290 -6.71 -29.13 25.40
C CYS A 290 -7.41 -30.22 24.58
N GLU A 291 -6.98 -31.49 24.70
CA GLU A 291 -7.66 -32.62 24.06
C GLU A 291 -9.11 -32.76 24.58
N GLY A 292 -9.34 -32.59 25.89
CA GLY A 292 -10.68 -32.64 26.46
C GLY A 292 -11.59 -31.51 25.97
N VAL A 293 -11.07 -30.29 25.83
CA VAL A 293 -11.81 -29.14 25.29
C VAL A 293 -12.14 -29.36 23.81
N TYR A 294 -11.22 -29.92 23.02
CA TYR A 294 -11.48 -30.31 21.64
C TYR A 294 -12.59 -31.35 21.53
N MET A 295 -12.58 -32.39 22.37
CA MET A 295 -13.63 -33.42 22.39
C MET A 295 -15.00 -32.86 22.78
N TRP A 296 -15.07 -31.88 23.69
CA TRP A 296 -16.32 -31.17 24.00
C TRP A 296 -16.81 -30.33 22.81
N LEU A 297 -15.91 -29.63 22.13
CA LEU A 297 -16.23 -28.83 20.97
C LEU A 297 -16.75 -29.72 19.83
N ASP A 298 -16.10 -30.85 19.56
CA ASP A 298 -16.54 -31.85 18.59
C ASP A 298 -17.90 -32.45 18.98
N HIS A 299 -18.12 -32.81 20.26
CA HIS A 299 -19.42 -33.31 20.73
C HIS A 299 -20.55 -32.29 20.52
N ILE A 300 -20.33 -31.02 20.85
CA ILE A 300 -21.33 -29.95 20.63
C ILE A 300 -21.62 -29.77 19.13
N ILE A 301 -20.61 -29.90 18.28
CA ILE A 301 -20.73 -29.73 16.81
C ILE A 301 -21.35 -30.94 16.13
N CYS A 302 -21.06 -32.16 16.57
CA CYS A 302 -21.38 -33.40 15.85
C CYS A 302 -22.53 -34.21 16.47
N SER A 303 -22.82 -34.04 17.77
CA SER A 303 -23.85 -34.83 18.45
C SER A 303 -25.28 -34.40 18.10
N SER A 304 -26.16 -35.37 17.82
CA SER A 304 -27.57 -35.14 17.52
C SER A 304 -28.33 -34.47 18.67
N GLN A 305 -27.85 -34.60 19.92
CA GLN A 305 -28.46 -33.93 21.08
C GLN A 305 -28.41 -32.40 20.98
N TRP A 306 -27.37 -31.86 20.31
CA TRP A 306 -27.15 -30.43 20.17
C TRP A 306 -27.71 -29.84 18.86
N GLU A 307 -28.25 -30.66 17.97
CA GLU A 307 -28.69 -30.27 16.61
C GLU A 307 -29.70 -29.11 16.60
N SER A 308 -30.66 -29.13 17.55
CA SER A 308 -31.67 -28.07 17.66
C SER A 308 -31.12 -26.73 18.17
N LYS A 309 -30.01 -26.75 18.92
CA LYS A 309 -29.38 -25.58 19.55
C LYS A 309 -28.25 -25.00 18.71
N ARG A 310 -27.64 -25.80 17.82
CA ARG A 310 -26.57 -25.42 16.88
C ARG A 310 -26.95 -24.35 15.85
N ARG A 311 -28.25 -24.09 15.62
CA ARG A 311 -28.72 -23.03 14.71
C ARG A 311 -28.20 -21.63 15.08
N LEU A 312 -27.77 -21.45 16.32
CA LEU A 312 -27.26 -20.19 16.87
C LEU A 312 -25.72 -20.09 16.81
N LEU A 313 -25.04 -21.14 16.36
CA LEU A 313 -23.58 -21.19 16.21
C LEU A 313 -23.19 -21.02 14.75
N SER A 314 -22.11 -20.28 14.51
CA SER A 314 -21.46 -20.27 13.20
C SER A 314 -20.71 -21.60 13.01
N PHE A 315 -21.33 -22.53 12.31
CA PHE A 315 -20.78 -23.86 12.05
C PHE A 315 -19.39 -23.80 11.38
N ALA A 316 -19.18 -22.84 10.49
CA ALA A 316 -17.89 -22.62 9.81
C ALA A 316 -16.79 -22.13 10.76
N TYR A 317 -17.10 -21.27 11.73
CA TYR A 317 -16.14 -20.79 12.72
C TYR A 317 -15.64 -21.92 13.62
N ALA A 318 -16.54 -22.76 14.11
CA ALA A 318 -16.17 -23.86 15.00
C ALA A 318 -15.39 -24.98 14.26
N LEU A 319 -15.77 -25.30 13.01
CA LEU A 319 -15.03 -26.24 12.16
C LEU A 319 -13.63 -25.73 11.77
N SER A 320 -13.49 -24.45 11.43
CA SER A 320 -12.19 -23.87 11.12
C SER A 320 -11.25 -23.86 12.33
N ALA A 321 -11.76 -23.81 13.57
CA ALA A 321 -10.94 -24.00 14.76
C ALA A 321 -10.51 -25.47 14.94
N CYS A 322 -11.35 -26.44 14.56
CA CYS A 322 -11.09 -27.88 14.68
C CYS A 322 -10.21 -28.47 13.55
N GLU A 323 -10.29 -27.96 12.32
CA GLU A 323 -9.52 -28.46 11.16
C GLU A 323 -7.99 -28.25 11.30
N TRP A 324 -7.55 -27.38 12.20
CA TRP A 324 -6.13 -27.10 12.44
C TRP A 324 -5.50 -27.98 13.53
N ILE A 325 -6.30 -28.83 14.18
CA ILE A 325 -5.88 -29.72 15.27
C ILE A 325 -6.28 -31.14 14.89
N CYS A 326 -5.51 -31.76 14.00
CA CYS A 326 -5.56 -33.20 13.80
C CYS A 326 -4.43 -33.84 14.65
N PRO A 327 -4.71 -34.80 15.55
CA PRO A 327 -3.66 -35.61 16.15
C PRO A 327 -2.97 -36.44 15.05
N PRO A 328 -1.65 -36.67 15.12
CA PRO A 328 -0.96 -37.48 14.12
C PRO A 328 -1.45 -38.93 14.25
N GLY A 329 -2.25 -39.42 13.28
CA GLY A 329 -2.72 -40.80 13.35
C GLY A 329 -3.60 -41.36 12.24
N GLN A 330 -4.11 -40.60 11.28
CA GLN A 330 -4.88 -41.17 10.16
C GLN A 330 -4.62 -40.46 8.83
N GLU A 331 -3.60 -40.91 8.09
CA GLU A 331 -3.48 -40.64 6.65
C GLU A 331 -4.29 -41.67 5.84
N LYS A 332 -5.11 -41.20 4.90
CA LYS A 332 -5.50 -41.95 3.70
C LYS A 332 -5.49 -41.06 2.46
N ASP A 333 -4.46 -41.29 1.64
CA ASP A 333 -4.41 -41.35 0.17
C ASP A 333 -5.26 -40.39 -0.69
N ALA A 334 -4.58 -39.53 -1.49
CA ALA A 334 -4.76 -39.46 -2.96
C ALA A 334 -3.78 -38.48 -3.67
N ARG A 335 -2.63 -39.02 -4.07
CA ARG A 335 -1.89 -38.90 -5.36
C ARG A 335 -1.98 -37.60 -6.21
N THR A 336 -0.82 -37.00 -6.44
CA THR A 336 -0.44 -36.28 -7.68
C THR A 336 0.62 -37.10 -8.45
N PRO A 337 0.63 -37.11 -9.80
CA PRO A 337 1.76 -37.61 -10.57
C PRO A 337 2.56 -36.47 -11.22
N ARG A 338 3.87 -36.42 -10.94
CA ARG A 338 4.91 -35.94 -11.84
C ARG A 338 5.63 -37.17 -12.40
N ASP A 339 5.85 -37.19 -13.72
CA ASP A 339 7.13 -37.53 -14.37
C ASP A 339 6.89 -37.95 -15.83
N THR A 340 7.67 -37.32 -16.73
CA THR A 340 8.15 -37.72 -18.08
C THR A 340 8.35 -36.42 -18.87
N LEU A 341 9.45 -36.10 -19.55
CA LEU A 341 10.70 -36.77 -19.94
C LEU A 341 11.65 -35.64 -20.41
N ASP A 342 12.91 -35.67 -19.96
CA ASP A 342 14.04 -35.10 -20.69
C ASP A 342 14.42 -36.06 -21.82
N ASP A 343 14.71 -35.52 -23.02
CA ASP A 343 15.77 -35.95 -23.96
C ASP A 343 15.53 -35.37 -25.37
N ALA A 344 16.39 -34.45 -25.83
CA ALA A 344 16.97 -34.45 -27.19
C ALA A 344 18.01 -33.31 -27.39
N MET A 345 19.23 -33.76 -27.70
CA MET A 345 20.44 -33.11 -28.23
C MET A 345 20.18 -32.14 -29.43
N GLY A 346 21.04 -31.20 -29.87
CA GLY A 346 22.45 -30.89 -29.61
C GLY A 346 22.97 -29.75 -30.55
N PHE A 347 24.19 -29.30 -30.26
CA PHE A 347 25.14 -28.35 -30.92
C PHE A 347 25.00 -27.99 -32.41
N ASP A 348 25.34 -26.74 -32.77
CA ASP A 348 26.53 -26.43 -33.60
C ASP A 348 26.97 -24.95 -33.52
N ASP A 349 28.28 -24.73 -33.60
CA ASP A 349 29.01 -23.46 -33.47
C ASP A 349 30.11 -23.51 -34.55
N THR A 350 30.22 -22.51 -35.44
CA THR A 350 31.49 -21.96 -36.04
C THR A 350 31.34 -21.20 -37.38
N ALA A 351 32.05 -20.05 -37.43
CA ALA A 351 32.85 -19.46 -38.53
C ALA A 351 32.17 -18.74 -39.72
N ILE A 352 32.70 -17.70 -40.41
CA ILE A 352 33.87 -16.77 -40.34
C ILE A 352 33.58 -15.60 -41.34
N ASP A 353 33.92 -14.37 -40.93
CA ASP A 353 34.43 -13.15 -41.61
C ASP A 353 34.36 -12.85 -43.14
N THR A 354 34.04 -11.58 -43.53
CA THR A 354 34.91 -10.61 -44.28
C THR A 354 34.19 -9.37 -44.91
N ASP A 355 34.63 -8.18 -44.48
CA ASP A 355 34.81 -6.81 -45.05
C ASP A 355 34.01 -6.15 -46.21
N GLY A 356 33.76 -4.82 -46.05
CA GLY A 356 33.40 -3.87 -47.13
C GLY A 356 33.00 -2.40 -46.80
N VAL A 357 33.92 -1.57 -46.26
CA VAL A 357 34.20 -0.09 -46.41
C VAL A 357 33.13 0.99 -46.83
N THR A 358 33.06 2.07 -46.00
CA THR A 358 32.62 3.52 -46.18
C THR A 358 31.10 3.86 -46.30
N VAL A 359 30.50 4.93 -45.75
CA VAL A 359 30.85 6.36 -45.51
C VAL A 359 30.09 6.89 -44.26
N THR A 360 30.61 7.96 -43.65
CA THR A 360 30.13 8.77 -42.50
C THR A 360 28.63 9.07 -42.43
N ASP A 361 28.03 8.93 -41.23
CA ASP A 361 27.03 9.86 -40.67
C ASP A 361 26.93 9.71 -39.14
N MET A 362 26.77 10.85 -38.45
CA MET A 362 26.60 10.97 -36.99
C MET A 362 25.12 10.71 -36.65
N ASP A 363 24.80 9.51 -36.16
CA ASP A 363 23.72 9.22 -35.21
C ASP A 363 23.70 7.70 -34.93
N ASP A 364 23.10 7.30 -33.82
CA ASP A 364 23.11 5.95 -33.21
C ASP A 364 24.42 5.49 -32.54
N TRP A 365 24.48 5.67 -31.22
CA TRP A 365 25.40 4.93 -30.36
C TRP A 365 24.62 4.15 -29.32
N THR A 366 24.56 2.83 -29.51
CA THR A 366 24.02 1.89 -28.53
C THR A 366 25.04 1.66 -27.41
N PRO A 367 24.61 1.67 -26.12
CA PRO A 367 25.53 1.59 -25.00
C PRO A 367 26.16 0.19 -24.91
N LYS A 368 27.49 0.15 -24.76
CA LYS A 368 28.20 -1.08 -24.34
C LYS A 368 27.71 -1.48 -22.96
N GLN A 369 27.19 -2.70 -22.84
CA GLN A 369 26.79 -3.34 -21.59
C GLN A 369 27.97 -3.40 -20.62
N SER A 370 28.01 -2.48 -19.66
CA SER A 370 28.75 -2.66 -18.40
C SER A 370 27.90 -3.53 -17.46
N GLU A 371 28.58 -4.29 -16.61
CA GLU A 371 28.08 -5.26 -15.62
C GLU A 371 26.62 -5.06 -15.20
N THR A 372 25.82 -6.13 -15.26
CA THR A 372 24.35 -6.17 -15.13
C THR A 372 23.84 -5.42 -13.88
N ILE A 373 23.67 -4.11 -14.00
CA ILE A 373 23.02 -3.29 -13.00
C ILE A 373 21.53 -3.64 -13.06
N VAL A 374 21.00 -4.30 -12.02
CA VAL A 374 19.56 -4.58 -11.89
C VAL A 374 18.80 -3.26 -11.95
N GLU A 375 18.01 -3.06 -13.00
CA GLU A 375 17.20 -1.84 -13.19
C GLU A 375 16.02 -1.83 -12.21
N SER A 376 15.53 -0.67 -11.78
CA SER A 376 14.47 -0.60 -10.76
C SER A 376 13.17 -1.27 -11.22
N ARG A 377 12.95 -1.36 -12.54
CA ARG A 377 11.84 -2.14 -13.14
C ARG A 377 11.96 -3.66 -12.99
N GLN A 378 13.17 -4.18 -12.77
CA GLN A 378 13.41 -5.61 -12.51
C GLN A 378 13.22 -5.94 -11.02
N LEU A 379 13.03 -4.91 -10.17
CA LEU A 379 12.79 -5.10 -8.76
C LEU A 379 11.31 -5.39 -8.49
N THR A 380 11.07 -6.39 -7.67
CA THR A 380 9.74 -6.66 -7.12
C THR A 380 9.25 -5.45 -6.31
N LYS A 381 7.93 -5.28 -6.20
CA LYS A 381 7.33 -4.24 -5.34
C LYS A 381 7.88 -4.23 -3.91
N LYS A 382 8.21 -5.40 -3.37
CA LYS A 382 8.86 -5.54 -2.06
C LYS A 382 10.26 -4.90 -2.08
N GLN A 383 11.08 -5.22 -3.07
CA GLN A 383 12.43 -4.65 -3.22
C GLN A 383 12.40 -3.13 -3.44
N LEU A 384 11.44 -2.59 -4.21
CA LEU A 384 11.24 -1.15 -4.37
C LEU A 384 10.85 -0.48 -3.05
N SER A 385 9.94 -1.10 -2.29
CA SER A 385 9.54 -0.60 -0.97
C SER A 385 10.70 -0.61 0.03
N ASP A 386 11.49 -1.70 0.06
CA ASP A 386 12.68 -1.83 0.89
C ASP A 386 13.75 -0.79 0.51
N MET A 387 13.95 -0.56 -0.79
CA MET A 387 14.85 0.48 -1.30
C MET A 387 14.39 1.88 -0.85
N ALA A 388 13.14 2.26 -1.11
CA ALA A 388 12.59 3.55 -0.69
C ALA A 388 12.67 3.73 0.84
N TRP A 389 12.44 2.67 1.61
CA TRP A 389 12.63 2.69 3.07
C TRP A 389 14.08 2.92 3.48
N ASN A 390 15.03 2.22 2.84
CA ASN A 390 16.47 2.36 3.13
C ASN A 390 16.99 3.76 2.80
N VAL A 391 16.56 4.33 1.67
CA VAL A 391 16.91 5.71 1.29
C VAL A 391 16.36 6.71 2.31
N ARG A 392 15.10 6.55 2.76
CA ARG A 392 14.51 7.41 3.80
C ARG A 392 15.23 7.29 5.14
N LYS A 393 15.58 6.06 5.54
CA LYS A 393 16.36 5.82 6.76
C LYS A 393 17.75 6.44 6.67
N LEU A 394 18.38 6.41 5.50
CA LEU A 394 19.65 7.09 5.24
C LEU A 394 19.49 8.60 5.35
N SER A 395 18.47 9.18 4.70
CA SER A 395 18.19 10.64 4.76
C SER A 395 18.07 11.13 6.19
N LYS A 396 17.22 10.49 7.01
CA LYS A 396 17.03 10.87 8.42
C LYS A 396 18.31 10.78 9.25
N LYS A 397 19.21 9.85 8.94
CA LYS A 397 20.51 9.77 9.61
C LYS A 397 21.43 10.91 9.17
N LEU A 398 21.48 11.20 7.87
CA LEU A 398 22.32 12.25 7.30
C LEU A 398 21.89 13.65 7.76
N ASP A 399 20.60 13.88 8.00
CA ASP A 399 20.09 15.16 8.53
C ASP A 399 20.71 15.51 9.90
N SER A 400 21.06 14.49 10.69
CA SER A 400 21.63 14.65 12.04
C SER A 400 23.16 14.71 12.07
N ILE A 401 23.85 14.33 10.99
CA ILE A 401 25.31 14.09 10.96
C ILE A 401 25.99 15.10 10.02
N LYS A 402 27.17 15.62 10.42
CA LYS A 402 28.06 16.34 9.51
C LYS A 402 28.97 15.35 8.80
N LEU A 403 28.90 15.31 7.47
CA LEU A 403 29.77 14.50 6.63
C LEU A 403 31.09 15.22 6.42
N LYS A 404 32.17 14.65 6.96
CA LYS A 404 33.54 15.12 6.66
C LYS A 404 34.04 14.41 5.40
N LEU A 405 34.06 15.13 4.29
CA LEU A 405 34.48 14.62 2.99
C LEU A 405 35.98 14.83 2.78
N SER A 406 36.68 13.81 2.28
CA SER A 406 38.07 13.97 1.81
C SER A 406 38.07 14.42 0.36
N VAL A 407 37.74 15.69 0.13
CA VAL A 407 37.60 16.26 -1.21
C VAL A 407 38.97 16.40 -1.88
N LYS A 408 39.16 15.80 -3.07
CA LYS A 408 40.33 16.01 -3.93
C LYS A 408 39.93 16.53 -5.30
N ASN A 409 38.88 15.95 -5.89
CA ASN A 409 38.39 16.31 -7.21
C ASN A 409 37.09 17.13 -7.08
N VAL A 410 37.19 18.42 -7.39
CA VAL A 410 36.07 19.36 -7.35
C VAL A 410 35.55 19.59 -8.76
N PHE A 411 34.26 19.34 -8.96
CA PHE A 411 33.57 19.52 -10.22
C PHE A 411 32.78 20.84 -10.20
N VAL A 412 33.05 21.74 -11.14
CA VAL A 412 32.40 23.06 -11.20
C VAL A 412 31.47 23.10 -12.40
N VAL A 413 30.19 23.39 -12.14
CA VAL A 413 29.13 23.52 -13.13
C VAL A 413 28.60 24.95 -13.10
N THR A 414 28.41 25.55 -14.27
CA THR A 414 28.06 26.96 -14.37
C THR A 414 26.94 27.14 -15.38
N LYS A 415 26.12 28.17 -15.19
CA LYS A 415 25.03 28.49 -16.12
C LYS A 415 25.60 28.74 -17.53
N ALA A 416 25.06 28.03 -18.52
CA ALA A 416 25.44 28.21 -19.91
C ALA A 416 24.80 29.49 -20.49
N GLY A 417 25.50 30.13 -21.44
CA GLY A 417 25.00 31.32 -22.15
C GLY A 417 24.93 32.61 -21.32
N ASP A 418 25.52 32.61 -20.12
CA ASP A 418 25.55 33.76 -19.23
C ASP A 418 27.00 34.15 -18.92
N ASP A 419 27.52 35.14 -19.65
CA ASP A 419 28.91 35.56 -19.58
C ASP A 419 29.28 36.18 -18.21
N SER A 420 28.28 36.72 -17.50
CA SER A 420 28.48 37.27 -16.15
C SER A 420 28.97 36.21 -15.16
N VAL A 421 28.60 34.94 -15.38
CA VAL A 421 28.97 33.80 -14.53
C VAL A 421 30.42 33.38 -14.74
N ILE A 422 31.02 33.69 -15.88
CA ILE A 422 32.40 33.30 -16.20
C ILE A 422 33.39 33.95 -15.21
N ALA A 423 33.18 35.24 -14.88
CA ALA A 423 34.00 35.95 -13.91
C ALA A 423 33.91 35.35 -12.50
N PHE A 424 32.71 34.93 -12.08
CA PHE A 424 32.51 34.24 -10.80
C PHE A 424 33.17 32.85 -10.79
N THR A 425 33.09 32.14 -11.91
CA THR A 425 33.74 30.84 -12.10
C THR A 425 35.26 30.95 -12.00
N ARG A 426 35.85 32.00 -12.59
CA ARG A 426 37.27 32.30 -12.46
C ARG A 426 37.65 32.51 -10.99
N LYS A 427 36.90 33.33 -10.24
CA LYS A 427 37.16 33.59 -8.81
C LYS A 427 37.16 32.32 -7.97
N VAL A 428 36.15 31.46 -8.14
CA VAL A 428 36.07 30.17 -7.42
C VAL A 428 37.22 29.26 -7.80
N THR A 429 37.53 29.16 -9.10
CA THR A 429 38.62 28.31 -9.61
C THR A 429 39.97 28.77 -9.08
N GLN A 430 40.25 30.07 -9.11
CA GLN A 430 41.46 30.66 -8.56
C GLN A 430 41.59 30.39 -7.05
N TRP A 431 40.49 30.56 -6.29
CA TRP A 431 40.48 30.29 -4.86
C TRP A 431 40.75 28.82 -4.52
N LEU A 432 40.17 27.89 -5.28
CA LEU A 432 40.40 26.45 -5.13
C LEU A 432 41.84 26.05 -5.49
N LEU A 433 42.45 26.74 -6.46
CA LEU A 433 43.79 26.43 -6.95
C LEU A 433 44.91 27.11 -6.14
N SER A 434 44.59 28.07 -5.27
CA SER A 434 45.57 28.81 -4.45
C SER A 434 46.48 27.90 -3.62
N LYS A 435 47.73 28.33 -3.42
CA LYS A 435 48.72 27.68 -2.55
C LYS A 435 48.36 27.72 -1.07
N ASP A 436 47.49 28.64 -0.66
CA ASP A 436 47.07 28.82 0.74
C ASP A 436 46.08 27.74 1.21
N ARG A 437 45.90 26.66 0.45
CA ARG A 437 44.99 25.56 0.77
C ARG A 437 45.79 24.39 1.34
N ASP A 438 45.34 23.85 2.46
CA ASP A 438 45.95 22.68 3.11
C ASP A 438 45.95 21.43 2.21
N THR A 439 44.96 21.33 1.32
CA THR A 439 44.80 20.22 0.36
C THR A 439 44.90 20.74 -1.06
N LYS A 440 45.65 20.02 -1.91
CA LYS A 440 45.75 20.32 -3.34
C LYS A 440 44.57 19.71 -4.08
N TYR A 441 43.62 20.56 -4.48
CA TYR A 441 42.46 20.15 -5.24
C TYR A 441 42.75 20.08 -6.75
N HIS A 442 42.17 19.08 -7.43
CA HIS A 442 41.97 19.07 -8.87
C HIS A 442 40.62 19.72 -9.18
N VAL A 443 40.61 20.73 -10.04
CA VAL A 443 39.42 21.51 -10.36
C VAL A 443 39.03 21.24 -11.80
N TYR A 444 37.81 20.77 -11.99
CA TYR A 444 37.24 20.43 -13.29
C TYR A 444 36.23 21.51 -13.69
N VAL A 445 36.53 22.22 -14.78
CA VAL A 445 35.65 23.26 -15.35
C VAL A 445 35.21 22.88 -16.77
N GLU A 446 34.12 23.45 -17.25
CA GLU A 446 33.58 23.11 -18.58
C GLU A 446 34.56 23.50 -19.70
N ARG A 447 34.76 22.63 -20.70
CA ARG A 447 35.75 22.84 -21.77
C ARG A 447 35.56 24.14 -22.55
N ARG A 448 34.34 24.66 -22.67
CA ARG A 448 34.08 25.96 -23.31
C ARG A 448 34.81 27.13 -22.64
N LEU A 449 35.12 27.01 -21.35
CA LEU A 449 35.82 28.04 -20.58
C LEU A 449 37.32 28.09 -20.87
N GLU A 450 37.88 27.04 -21.48
CA GLU A 450 39.30 26.98 -21.85
C GLU A 450 39.68 28.12 -22.82
N ALA A 451 38.82 28.37 -23.80
CA ALA A 451 39.01 29.41 -24.81
C ALA A 451 38.43 30.79 -24.40
N ALA A 452 37.74 30.87 -23.26
CA ALA A 452 37.05 32.09 -22.85
C ALA A 452 38.03 33.12 -22.28
N ALA A 453 38.08 34.31 -22.88
CA ALA A 453 39.00 35.39 -22.47
C ALA A 453 38.78 35.81 -21.00
N ASP A 454 37.52 35.95 -20.58
CA ASP A 454 37.17 36.37 -19.22
C ASP A 454 37.50 35.31 -18.15
N PHE A 455 37.53 34.03 -18.54
CA PHE A 455 38.04 32.98 -17.66
C PHE A 455 39.56 33.02 -17.59
N GLY A 456 40.23 33.20 -18.73
CA GLY A 456 41.67 33.39 -18.85
C GLY A 456 42.48 32.24 -18.25
N ALA A 457 42.27 31.03 -18.75
CA ALA A 457 42.92 29.82 -18.25
C ALA A 457 44.46 29.93 -18.22
N SER A 458 45.08 30.50 -19.26
CA SER A 458 46.54 30.72 -19.31
C SER A 458 47.02 31.66 -18.21
N GLN A 459 46.29 32.77 -17.97
CA GLN A 459 46.64 33.72 -16.90
C GLN A 459 46.55 33.07 -15.52
N LEU A 460 45.53 32.23 -15.27
CA LEU A 460 45.42 31.49 -14.02
C LEU A 460 46.62 30.56 -13.78
N LEU A 461 47.17 29.96 -14.84
CA LEU A 461 48.35 29.11 -14.77
C LEU A 461 49.65 29.91 -14.61
N GLU A 462 49.72 31.12 -15.16
CA GLU A 462 50.82 32.06 -14.96
C GLU A 462 50.86 32.61 -13.52
N ASP A 463 49.70 33.03 -13.00
CA ASP A 463 49.54 33.53 -11.63
C ASP A 463 49.85 32.43 -10.60
N GLU A 464 49.43 31.20 -10.88
CA GLU A 464 49.65 30.03 -10.03
C GLU A 464 50.26 28.85 -10.79
N PRO A 465 51.60 28.81 -10.95
CA PRO A 465 52.28 27.71 -11.66
C PRO A 465 52.04 26.34 -11.03
N SER A 466 51.71 26.31 -9.73
CA SER A 466 51.36 25.09 -9.00
C SER A 466 50.05 24.46 -9.48
N ALA A 467 49.22 25.19 -10.21
CA ALA A 467 47.94 24.73 -10.77
C ALA A 467 48.11 23.89 -12.04
N ALA A 468 49.31 23.87 -12.63
CA ALA A 468 49.62 23.02 -13.78
C ALA A 468 49.32 21.54 -13.47
N GLY A 469 48.47 20.91 -14.29
CA GLY A 469 47.99 19.54 -14.10
C GLY A 469 46.84 19.36 -13.08
N ARG A 470 46.46 20.43 -12.36
CA ARG A 470 45.31 20.43 -11.43
C ARG A 470 44.06 21.05 -12.02
N LEU A 471 44.20 22.07 -12.88
CA LEU A 471 43.09 22.58 -13.69
C LEU A 471 42.82 21.60 -14.85
N LYS A 472 41.59 21.10 -14.94
CA LYS A 472 41.16 20.15 -15.97
C LYS A 472 39.85 20.61 -16.59
N PHE A 473 39.62 20.18 -17.83
CA PHE A 473 38.44 20.55 -18.60
C PHE A 473 37.55 19.34 -18.88
N TRP A 474 36.25 19.48 -18.66
CA TRP A 474 35.27 18.42 -18.88
C TRP A 474 34.30 18.76 -20.02
N ASP A 475 33.78 17.73 -20.67
CA ASP A 475 32.64 17.75 -21.57
C ASP A 475 31.60 16.69 -21.13
N ASN A 476 30.42 16.66 -21.76
CA ASN A 476 29.37 15.71 -21.38
C ASN A 476 29.84 14.25 -21.46
N LYS A 477 30.65 13.92 -22.47
CA LYS A 477 31.18 12.57 -22.69
C LYS A 477 32.13 12.16 -21.56
N PHE A 478 33.04 13.03 -21.17
CA PHE A 478 33.99 12.82 -20.09
C PHE A 478 33.27 12.54 -18.77
N VAL A 479 32.23 13.32 -18.46
CA VAL A 479 31.46 13.14 -17.21
C VAL A 479 30.71 11.81 -17.21
N TYR A 480 30.11 11.42 -18.34
CA TYR A 480 29.42 10.13 -18.47
C TYR A 480 30.37 8.94 -18.23
N GLU A 481 31.57 8.98 -18.80
CA GLU A 481 32.57 7.90 -18.65
C GLU A 481 33.26 7.89 -17.28
N ASN A 482 33.31 9.04 -16.59
CA ASN A 482 34.13 9.24 -15.40
C ASN A 482 33.38 9.83 -14.20
N ALA A 483 32.07 9.57 -14.08
CA ALA A 483 31.23 10.12 -13.03
C ALA A 483 31.74 9.84 -11.60
N TYR A 484 32.41 8.70 -11.40
CA TYR A 484 32.97 8.27 -10.11
C TYR A 484 34.23 9.05 -9.67
N LEU A 485 34.83 9.86 -10.55
CA LEU A 485 36.05 10.61 -10.23
C LEU A 485 35.80 11.79 -9.29
N PHE A 486 34.58 12.32 -9.25
CA PHE A 486 34.30 13.58 -8.58
C PHE A 486 33.83 13.38 -7.14
N ASP A 487 34.47 14.10 -6.20
CA ASP A 487 34.15 13.98 -4.78
C ASP A 487 33.11 15.02 -4.33
N PHE A 488 33.07 16.17 -5.00
CA PHE A 488 32.26 17.31 -4.61
C PHE A 488 31.89 18.16 -5.82
N VAL A 489 30.64 18.64 -5.89
CA VAL A 489 30.16 19.48 -6.98
C VAL A 489 29.81 20.88 -6.48
N ILE A 490 30.24 21.90 -7.22
CA ILE A 490 29.88 23.29 -7.00
C ILE A 490 29.10 23.79 -8.21
N THR A 491 27.90 24.32 -7.98
CA THR A 491 27.09 24.91 -9.06
C THR A 491 27.00 26.42 -8.90
N LEU A 492 27.25 27.16 -9.98
CA LEU A 492 27.12 28.62 -10.06
C LEU A 492 25.97 28.97 -11.00
N GLY A 493 24.83 29.42 -10.47
CA GLY A 493 23.66 29.76 -11.27
C GLY A 493 22.33 29.68 -10.51
N GLY A 494 21.28 29.29 -11.22
CA GLY A 494 19.94 29.07 -10.65
C GLY A 494 19.57 27.59 -10.59
N ASP A 495 18.29 27.31 -10.33
CA ASP A 495 17.76 25.93 -10.25
C ASP A 495 18.01 25.12 -11.53
N GLY A 496 17.96 25.75 -12.71
CA GLY A 496 18.28 25.10 -13.98
C GLY A 496 19.71 24.55 -14.08
N THR A 497 20.67 25.14 -13.36
CA THR A 497 22.05 24.64 -13.27
C THR A 497 22.13 23.41 -12.36
N VAL A 498 21.30 23.36 -11.32
CA VAL A 498 21.19 22.19 -10.44
C VAL A 498 20.53 21.01 -11.17
N LEU A 499 19.48 21.27 -11.96
CA LEU A 499 18.89 20.26 -12.85
C LEU A 499 19.88 19.77 -13.90
N TYR A 500 20.71 20.67 -14.47
CA TYR A 500 21.79 20.28 -15.36
C TYR A 500 22.78 19.32 -14.67
N THR A 501 23.10 19.59 -13.41
CA THR A 501 23.98 18.73 -12.62
C THR A 501 23.35 17.37 -12.38
N SER A 502 22.07 17.31 -11.96
CA SER A 502 21.36 16.03 -11.83
C SER A 502 21.37 15.22 -13.13
N TRP A 503 21.19 15.91 -14.27
CA TRP A 503 21.20 15.30 -15.60
C TRP A 503 22.57 14.70 -15.97
N LEU A 504 23.67 15.38 -15.65
CA LEU A 504 25.02 14.86 -15.90
C LEU A 504 25.31 13.58 -15.11
N PHE A 505 24.74 13.44 -13.92
CA PHE A 505 24.96 12.30 -13.02
C PHE A 505 23.75 11.35 -13.00
N GLN A 506 23.67 10.49 -14.01
CA GLN A 506 22.61 9.45 -14.14
C GLN A 506 22.74 8.29 -13.13
N GLN A 507 23.74 8.32 -12.25
CA GLN A 507 23.92 7.35 -11.15
C GLN A 507 24.12 8.10 -9.82
N VAL A 508 25.10 7.70 -9.00
CA VAL A 508 25.44 8.35 -7.74
C VAL A 508 25.85 9.81 -8.01
N VAL A 509 25.19 10.74 -7.33
CA VAL A 509 25.50 12.17 -7.41
C VAL A 509 26.39 12.53 -6.22
N PRO A 510 27.59 13.09 -6.42
CA PRO A 510 28.40 13.60 -5.32
C PRO A 510 27.68 14.77 -4.62
N PRO A 511 28.03 15.12 -3.37
CA PRO A 511 27.41 16.25 -2.67
C PRO A 511 27.51 17.54 -3.49
N VAL A 512 26.34 18.17 -3.73
CA VAL A 512 26.21 19.36 -4.57
C VAL A 512 25.99 20.58 -3.71
N LEU A 513 26.87 21.57 -3.83
CA LEU A 513 26.75 22.87 -3.18
C LEU A 513 26.42 23.93 -4.23
N SER A 514 25.27 24.59 -4.05
CA SER A 514 24.70 25.46 -5.07
C SER A 514 24.65 26.92 -4.65
N PHE A 515 25.42 27.77 -5.34
CA PHE A 515 25.43 29.21 -5.15
C PHE A 515 24.42 29.91 -6.06
N SER A 516 23.56 30.75 -5.46
CA SER A 516 22.70 31.70 -6.16
C SER A 516 23.50 32.96 -6.54
N LEU A 517 23.37 33.40 -7.80
CA LEU A 517 23.99 34.62 -8.33
C LEU A 517 23.01 35.79 -8.51
N GLY A 518 21.79 35.65 -7.99
CA GLY A 518 20.67 36.58 -8.17
C GLY A 518 19.57 36.31 -7.14
N SER A 519 18.32 36.16 -7.58
CA SER A 519 17.22 35.77 -6.69
C SER A 519 17.44 34.36 -6.12
N LEU A 520 17.01 34.16 -4.87
CA LEU A 520 17.08 32.86 -4.20
C LEU A 520 16.16 31.86 -4.93
N GLY A 521 16.69 30.70 -5.29
CA GLY A 521 15.93 29.61 -5.91
C GLY A 521 15.52 28.55 -4.87
N PHE A 522 14.73 27.56 -5.29
CA PHE A 522 14.32 26.46 -4.40
C PHE A 522 15.46 25.48 -4.12
N LEU A 523 16.45 25.42 -5.02
CA LEU A 523 17.60 24.52 -4.92
C LEU A 523 18.91 25.25 -4.62
N THR A 524 19.02 26.54 -4.99
CA THR A 524 20.21 27.38 -4.75
C THR A 524 20.14 28.07 -3.38
N LYS A 525 20.91 27.54 -2.42
CA LYS A 525 20.80 27.92 -1.00
C LYS A 525 21.89 28.86 -0.48
N PHE A 526 22.97 29.03 -1.23
CA PHE A 526 24.14 29.77 -0.78
C PHE A 526 24.30 31.09 -1.55
N ASP A 527 24.52 32.19 -0.83
CA ASP A 527 24.94 33.44 -1.47
C ASP A 527 26.40 33.33 -1.92
N PHE A 528 26.67 33.72 -3.16
CA PHE A 528 28.01 33.76 -3.70
C PHE A 528 28.92 34.76 -2.98
N ASN A 529 28.39 35.84 -2.39
CA ASN A 529 29.22 36.83 -1.69
C ASN A 529 30.07 36.21 -0.57
N ASP A 530 29.56 35.16 0.08
CA ASP A 530 30.22 34.45 1.18
C ASP A 530 30.88 33.13 0.75
N TYR A 531 31.18 32.95 -0.55
CA TYR A 531 31.65 31.65 -1.08
C TYR A 531 32.93 31.15 -0.40
N GLN A 532 33.89 32.02 -0.09
CA GLN A 532 35.17 31.63 0.52
C GLN A 532 34.98 31.06 1.93
N LYS A 533 34.14 31.70 2.74
CA LYS A 533 33.81 31.26 4.09
C LYS A 533 33.02 29.95 4.03
N THR A 534 32.05 29.88 3.13
CA THR A 534 31.18 28.72 2.92
C THR A 534 31.98 27.48 2.51
N LEU A 535 32.79 27.57 1.45
CA LEU A 535 33.62 26.46 0.98
C LEU A 535 34.71 26.11 1.99
N GLY A 536 35.30 27.11 2.65
CA GLY A 536 36.30 26.89 3.70
C GLY A 536 35.76 26.06 4.86
N SER A 537 34.58 26.41 5.37
CA SER A 537 33.94 25.62 6.44
C SER A 537 33.43 24.27 5.93
N ALA A 538 32.89 24.19 4.71
CA ALA A 538 32.43 22.94 4.12
C ALA A 538 33.54 21.88 4.03
N PHE A 539 34.74 22.27 3.58
CA PHE A 539 35.87 21.35 3.45
C PHE A 539 36.58 21.05 4.78
N LYS A 540 36.61 22.00 5.71
CA LYS A 540 37.28 21.83 7.02
C LYS A 540 36.41 21.10 8.05
N ASP A 541 35.19 21.60 8.24
CA ASP A 541 34.27 21.20 9.31
C ASP A 541 33.26 20.14 8.84
N GLY A 542 33.16 19.93 7.53
CA GLY A 542 32.22 19.01 6.89
C GLY A 542 30.90 19.69 6.51
N VAL A 543 30.08 18.93 5.78
CA VAL A 543 28.80 19.38 5.20
C VAL A 543 27.62 18.61 5.79
N ALA A 544 26.49 19.30 5.95
CA ALA A 544 25.20 18.64 6.13
C ALA A 544 24.58 18.42 4.73
N VAL A 545 23.97 17.25 4.51
CA VAL A 545 23.41 16.87 3.20
C VAL A 545 21.97 16.45 3.39
N SER A 546 21.08 16.99 2.57
CA SER A 546 19.69 16.58 2.40
C SER A 546 19.57 15.75 1.12
N LEU A 547 18.96 14.57 1.23
CA LEU A 547 18.72 13.69 0.09
C LEU A 547 17.36 14.04 -0.54
N ARG A 548 17.37 14.46 -1.81
CA ARG A 548 16.15 14.72 -2.58
C ARG A 548 15.79 13.50 -3.42
N LEU A 549 14.51 13.16 -3.43
CA LEU A 549 13.96 12.11 -4.30
C LEU A 549 14.24 12.45 -5.76
N ARG A 550 14.66 11.44 -6.52
CA ARG A 550 14.70 11.45 -7.99
C ARG A 550 13.78 10.36 -8.53
N PHE A 551 13.30 10.50 -9.75
CA PHE A 551 12.67 9.39 -10.46
C PHE A 551 13.64 8.70 -11.39
N GLU A 552 13.50 7.39 -11.46
CA GLU A 552 13.97 6.58 -12.57
C GLU A 552 12.80 6.42 -13.55
N CYS A 553 12.98 6.94 -14.76
CA CYS A 553 12.03 6.82 -15.84
C CYS A 553 12.57 5.88 -16.92
N THR A 554 11.78 4.89 -17.32
CA THR A 554 12.12 3.97 -18.41
C THR A 554 11.12 4.14 -19.54
N ILE A 555 11.61 4.44 -20.74
CA ILE A 555 10.82 4.46 -21.97
C ILE A 555 10.69 3.02 -22.48
N MET A 556 9.45 2.58 -22.63
CA MET A 556 9.09 1.24 -23.07
C MET A 556 8.45 1.33 -24.46
N ARG A 557 9.06 0.65 -25.42
CA ARG A 557 8.61 0.58 -26.82
C ARG A 557 7.80 -0.67 -27.04
N SER A 558 6.68 -0.53 -27.73
CA SER A 558 5.87 -1.66 -28.15
C SER A 558 6.65 -2.53 -29.15
N ASN A 559 6.68 -3.84 -28.90
CA ASN A 559 7.22 -4.78 -29.87
C ASN A 559 6.19 -4.95 -31.01
N GLY A 560 6.62 -4.84 -32.26
CA GLY A 560 5.79 -5.21 -33.41
C GLY A 560 5.49 -6.71 -33.37
N ARG A 561 4.26 -7.12 -33.69
CA ARG A 561 4.00 -8.55 -33.96
C ARG A 561 4.64 -8.91 -35.30
N GLU A 562 5.42 -9.99 -35.34
CA GLU A 562 5.77 -10.63 -36.61
C GLU A 562 4.48 -11.19 -37.22
N ASP A 563 4.12 -10.63 -38.37
CA ASP A 563 2.85 -10.85 -39.05
C ASP A 563 2.82 -12.28 -39.64
N GLY A 564 2.21 -13.23 -38.92
CA GLY A 564 2.19 -14.64 -39.37
C GLY A 564 1.19 -15.60 -38.72
N SER A 565 0.62 -15.32 -37.54
CA SER A 565 -0.39 -16.19 -36.92
C SER A 565 -1.80 -15.64 -37.13
N LEU A 566 -2.44 -16.11 -38.19
CA LEU A 566 -3.82 -15.86 -38.63
C LEU A 566 -4.89 -16.50 -37.71
N THR A 567 -4.77 -16.39 -36.38
CA THR A 567 -5.81 -16.87 -35.47
C THR A 567 -6.17 -15.80 -34.42
N HIS A 568 -7.35 -15.20 -34.63
CA HIS A 568 -8.02 -14.16 -33.84
C HIS A 568 -7.35 -12.77 -33.77
N SER A 569 -7.80 -11.90 -34.67
CA SER A 569 -7.66 -10.43 -34.62
C SER A 569 -8.34 -9.85 -33.37
N LYS A 570 -7.70 -9.98 -32.20
CA LYS A 570 -7.93 -9.07 -31.09
C LYS A 570 -7.11 -7.80 -31.37
N LYS A 571 -7.79 -6.66 -31.48
CA LYS A 571 -7.18 -5.33 -31.50
C LYS A 571 -6.28 -5.23 -30.26
N ARG A 572 -5.03 -4.79 -30.42
CA ARG A 572 -4.11 -4.61 -29.27
C ARG A 572 -4.70 -3.59 -28.31
N ASP A 573 -4.63 -3.90 -27.04
CA ASP A 573 -5.08 -3.04 -25.94
C ASP A 573 -3.95 -2.94 -24.93
N LEU A 574 -3.55 -1.71 -24.62
CA LEU A 574 -2.43 -1.45 -23.72
C LEU A 574 -2.79 -1.86 -22.28
N VAL A 575 -4.07 -1.76 -21.90
CA VAL A 575 -4.55 -2.21 -20.60
C VAL A 575 -4.40 -3.73 -20.46
N GLU A 576 -4.80 -4.50 -21.47
CA GLU A 576 -4.62 -5.96 -21.49
C GLU A 576 -3.13 -6.35 -21.49
N GLU A 577 -2.28 -5.60 -22.20
CA GLU A 577 -0.84 -5.89 -22.28
C GLU A 577 -0.06 -5.58 -20.99
N LEU A 578 -0.55 -4.66 -20.15
CA LEU A 578 0.10 -4.27 -18.89
C LEU A 578 -0.51 -4.89 -17.63
N ILE A 579 -1.80 -5.25 -17.66
CA ILE A 579 -2.53 -5.77 -16.48
C ILE A 579 -3.05 -7.20 -16.71
N GLY A 580 -3.19 -7.64 -17.96
CA GLY A 580 -3.73 -8.95 -18.29
C GLY A 580 -2.86 -10.10 -17.75
N GLU A 581 -3.45 -11.31 -17.72
CA GLU A 581 -2.69 -12.52 -17.40
C GLU A 581 -1.59 -12.70 -18.45
N GLU A 582 -0.33 -12.47 -18.04
CA GLU A 582 0.83 -12.70 -18.89
C GLU A 582 0.82 -14.15 -19.37
N VAL A 583 0.72 -14.35 -20.69
CA VAL A 583 1.09 -15.63 -21.29
C VAL A 583 2.61 -15.74 -21.13
N GLU A 584 3.06 -16.69 -20.31
CA GLU A 584 4.49 -16.93 -20.06
C GLU A 584 5.26 -16.95 -21.40
N GLY A 585 6.20 -16.01 -21.58
CA GLY A 585 7.12 -15.99 -22.71
C GLY A 585 6.95 -14.86 -23.74
N THR A 586 5.90 -14.04 -23.71
CA THR A 586 5.77 -12.88 -24.63
C THR A 586 6.02 -11.55 -23.93
N LEU A 587 7.26 -11.04 -23.99
CA LEU A 587 7.55 -9.64 -23.67
C LEU A 587 6.90 -8.74 -24.74
N THR A 588 5.80 -8.07 -24.39
CA THR A 588 5.05 -7.17 -25.32
C THR A 588 5.80 -5.88 -25.62
N HIS A 589 6.73 -5.49 -24.76
CA HIS A 589 7.49 -4.25 -24.86
C HIS A 589 8.96 -4.45 -24.54
N LYS A 590 9.81 -3.57 -25.08
CA LYS A 590 11.25 -3.52 -24.79
C LYS A 590 11.65 -2.16 -24.21
N PRO A 591 12.60 -2.12 -23.26
CA PRO A 591 13.17 -0.85 -22.81
C PRO A 591 13.99 -0.24 -23.95
N GLU A 592 13.87 1.05 -24.16
CA GLU A 592 14.76 1.80 -25.06
C GLU A 592 15.79 2.60 -24.27
N LYS A 593 15.32 3.35 -23.27
CA LYS A 593 16.17 4.28 -22.53
C LYS A 593 15.70 4.46 -21.10
N VAL A 594 16.67 4.55 -20.20
CA VAL A 594 16.46 4.85 -18.77
C VAL A 594 17.09 6.20 -18.46
N VAL A 595 16.34 7.07 -17.79
CA VAL A 595 16.79 8.41 -17.37
C VAL A 595 16.43 8.67 -15.92
N GLN A 596 17.32 9.38 -15.22
CA GLN A 596 17.13 9.86 -13.87
C GLN A 596 16.80 11.35 -13.89
N ILE A 597 15.71 11.72 -13.23
CA ILE A 597 15.21 13.10 -13.19
C ILE A 597 14.99 13.56 -11.75
N LEU A 598 15.09 14.87 -11.50
CA LEU A 598 14.94 15.47 -10.18
C LEU A 598 13.55 16.07 -9.95
N ASN A 599 12.97 16.73 -10.95
CA ASN A 599 11.71 17.46 -10.80
C ASN A 599 10.54 16.63 -11.31
N ASP A 600 10.41 16.48 -12.62
CA ASP A 600 9.19 15.96 -13.22
C ASP A 600 9.41 15.32 -14.58
N VAL A 601 8.50 14.41 -14.89
CA VAL A 601 8.30 13.86 -16.23
C VAL A 601 6.92 14.27 -16.70
N VAL A 602 6.87 14.82 -17.91
CA VAL A 602 5.65 15.36 -18.52
C VAL A 602 5.37 14.60 -19.79
N LEU A 603 4.17 14.03 -19.91
CA LEU A 603 3.68 13.48 -21.16
C LEU A 603 2.64 14.44 -21.73
N ASP A 604 2.91 15.06 -22.87
CA ASP A 604 2.03 16.05 -23.50
C ASP A 604 1.73 15.74 -24.97
N ARG A 605 0.73 16.41 -25.54
CA ARG A 605 0.30 16.21 -26.94
C ARG A 605 1.34 16.65 -27.98
N GLY A 606 2.43 17.29 -27.59
CA GLY A 606 3.44 17.84 -28.49
C GLY A 606 2.87 18.87 -29.47
N PRO A 607 3.26 18.84 -30.76
CA PRO A 607 2.79 19.80 -31.75
C PRO A 607 1.34 19.54 -32.20
N ASN A 608 0.73 18.42 -31.81
CA ASN A 608 -0.58 18.02 -32.30
C ASN A 608 -1.68 18.99 -31.82
N PRO A 609 -2.59 19.45 -32.69
CA PRO A 609 -3.65 20.38 -32.31
C PRO A 609 -4.77 19.71 -31.50
N THR A 610 -4.86 18.38 -31.52
CA THR A 610 -5.85 17.62 -30.76
C THR A 610 -5.33 17.27 -29.37
N MET A 611 -6.25 17.14 -28.40
CA MET A 611 -5.92 16.63 -27.06
C MET A 611 -5.31 15.23 -27.15
N SER A 612 -4.35 14.95 -26.27
CA SER A 612 -3.75 13.63 -26.11
C SER A 612 -4.70 12.69 -25.36
N SER A 613 -4.64 11.40 -25.71
CA SER A 613 -5.21 10.32 -24.92
C SER A 613 -4.07 9.62 -24.19
N ILE A 614 -4.11 9.60 -22.87
CA ILE A 614 -3.03 9.05 -22.02
C ILE A 614 -3.66 8.11 -21.01
N GLU A 615 -3.23 6.85 -21.00
CA GLU A 615 -3.63 5.89 -19.97
C GLU A 615 -2.64 5.94 -18.81
N LEU A 616 -3.16 6.15 -17.60
CA LEU A 616 -2.38 6.18 -16.38
C LEU A 616 -2.63 4.90 -15.59
N PHE A 617 -1.54 4.26 -15.20
CA PHE A 617 -1.50 3.02 -14.43
C PHE A 617 -0.71 3.25 -13.15
N GLY A 618 -1.14 2.60 -12.06
CA GLY A 618 -0.40 2.53 -10.82
C GLY A 618 -0.26 1.09 -10.36
N ASP A 619 0.98 0.64 -10.19
CA ASP A 619 1.32 -0.76 -9.98
C ASP A 619 0.67 -1.65 -11.05
N ASP A 620 -0.25 -2.54 -10.66
CA ASP A 620 -0.92 -3.50 -11.54
C ASP A 620 -2.39 -3.07 -11.81
N GLU A 621 -2.70 -1.78 -11.64
CA GLU A 621 -4.06 -1.23 -11.78
C GLU A 621 -4.11 -0.07 -12.78
N HIS A 622 -5.16 -0.05 -13.62
CA HIS A 622 -5.46 1.07 -14.49
C HIS A 622 -6.23 2.13 -13.68
N PHE A 623 -5.66 3.31 -13.54
CA PHE A 623 -6.26 4.39 -12.77
C PHE A 623 -7.32 5.12 -13.58
N THR A 624 -6.93 5.65 -14.74
CA THR A 624 -7.84 6.36 -15.63
C THR A 624 -7.17 6.63 -16.97
N THR A 625 -7.99 6.79 -18.00
CA THR A 625 -7.60 7.40 -19.26
C THR A 625 -7.84 8.90 -19.19
N LEU A 626 -6.82 9.70 -19.48
CA LEU A 626 -6.84 11.15 -19.49
C LEU A 626 -6.99 11.66 -20.92
N LEU A 627 -8.00 12.51 -21.12
CA LEU A 627 -8.12 13.36 -22.30
C LEU A 627 -7.73 14.78 -21.89
N ALA A 628 -6.50 15.18 -22.25
CA ALA A 628 -5.86 16.39 -21.75
C ALA A 628 -4.80 16.90 -22.72
N ASP A 629 -4.27 18.10 -22.47
CA ASP A 629 -3.03 18.54 -23.12
C ASP A 629 -1.84 17.68 -22.68
N GLY A 630 -1.91 17.11 -21.48
CA GLY A 630 -0.92 16.16 -20.97
C GLY A 630 -1.12 15.78 -19.50
N VAL A 631 -0.13 15.08 -18.94
CA VAL A 631 -0.01 14.75 -17.52
C VAL A 631 1.42 14.99 -17.05
N CYS A 632 1.56 15.55 -15.85
CA CYS A 632 2.83 15.79 -15.16
C CYS A 632 2.91 14.88 -13.93
N ILE A 633 4.00 14.11 -13.84
CA ILE A 633 4.36 13.32 -12.65
C ILE A 633 5.60 13.97 -12.04
N ALA A 634 5.47 14.51 -10.83
CA ALA A 634 6.50 15.30 -10.18
C ALA A 634 6.93 14.73 -8.82
N THR A 635 8.21 14.91 -8.52
CA THR A 635 8.76 14.69 -7.17
C THR A 635 8.31 15.82 -6.24
N PRO A 636 8.49 15.70 -4.92
CA PRO A 636 8.28 16.80 -3.99
C PRO A 636 9.15 18.02 -4.32
N THR A 637 10.36 17.80 -4.85
CA THR A 637 11.24 18.88 -5.31
C THR A 637 10.68 19.56 -6.56
N GLY A 638 10.13 18.78 -7.50
CA GLY A 638 9.45 19.30 -8.68
C GLY A 638 8.09 19.95 -8.40
N SER A 639 7.58 19.88 -7.17
CA SER A 639 6.26 20.44 -6.83
C SER A 639 6.16 21.96 -7.06
N THR A 640 7.29 22.67 -7.01
CA THR A 640 7.43 24.12 -7.25
C THR A 640 7.75 24.48 -8.71
N ALA A 641 7.99 23.48 -9.55
CA ALA A 641 8.35 23.65 -10.95
C ALA A 641 7.11 23.58 -11.85
N TYR A 642 7.13 22.76 -12.91
CA TYR A 642 6.04 22.72 -13.89
C TYR A 642 4.74 22.19 -13.28
N ASN A 643 4.82 21.30 -12.28
CA ASN A 643 3.66 20.86 -11.49
C ASN A 643 2.85 22.03 -10.89
N LEU A 644 3.52 23.05 -10.34
CA LEU A 644 2.84 24.21 -9.76
C LEU A 644 2.07 24.98 -10.84
N ALA A 645 2.71 25.19 -11.99
CA ALA A 645 2.10 25.87 -13.13
C ALA A 645 0.90 25.11 -13.70
N ALA A 646 0.92 23.77 -13.65
CA ALA A 646 -0.19 22.92 -14.05
C ALA A 646 -1.34 22.87 -13.01
N GLY A 647 -1.22 23.57 -11.88
CA GLY A 647 -2.24 23.61 -10.82
C GLY A 647 -2.08 22.54 -9.73
N GLY A 648 -0.92 21.87 -9.67
CA GLY A 648 -0.56 20.93 -8.63
C GLY A 648 -0.23 21.62 -7.29
N SER A 649 -0.25 20.85 -6.21
CA SER A 649 0.04 21.37 -4.85
C SER A 649 1.55 21.50 -4.59
N LEU A 650 1.93 22.48 -3.77
CA LEU A 650 3.27 22.56 -3.18
C LEU A 650 3.49 21.41 -2.19
N CYS A 651 4.67 20.80 -2.22
CA CYS A 651 5.01 19.68 -1.36
C CYS A 651 6.38 19.88 -0.71
N HIS A 652 6.47 19.65 0.59
CA HIS A 652 7.75 19.70 1.29
C HIS A 652 8.72 18.62 0.75
N PRO A 653 10.00 18.93 0.49
CA PRO A 653 10.94 18.00 -0.14
C PRO A 653 11.15 16.66 0.59
N ASP A 654 10.97 16.65 1.91
CA ASP A 654 11.14 15.46 2.75
C ASP A 654 9.91 14.53 2.76
N ASN A 655 8.80 14.94 2.13
CA ASN A 655 7.61 14.12 2.05
C ASN A 655 7.82 12.97 1.05
N PRO A 656 7.60 11.70 1.44
CA PRO A 656 7.83 10.54 0.58
C PRO A 656 6.63 10.31 -0.36
N VAL A 657 6.41 11.23 -1.29
CA VAL A 657 5.24 11.23 -2.18
C VAL A 657 5.60 11.53 -3.63
N ILE A 658 4.69 11.15 -4.52
CA ILE A 658 4.67 11.47 -5.94
C ILE A 658 3.43 12.30 -6.21
N LEU A 659 3.58 13.38 -6.98
CA LEU A 659 2.47 14.23 -7.39
C LEU A 659 2.10 13.92 -8.83
N VAL A 660 0.80 13.80 -9.12
CA VAL A 660 0.26 13.59 -10.47
C VAL A 660 -0.75 14.70 -10.77
N THR A 661 -0.47 15.49 -11.79
CA THR A 661 -1.25 16.66 -12.17
C THR A 661 -1.55 16.62 -13.66
N ALA A 662 -2.83 16.62 -14.04
CA ALA A 662 -3.19 16.71 -15.45
C ALA A 662 -3.11 18.16 -15.95
N ILE A 663 -2.71 18.34 -17.21
CA ILE A 663 -2.52 19.63 -17.85
C ILE A 663 -3.76 19.89 -18.72
N CYS A 664 -4.55 20.92 -18.37
CA CYS A 664 -5.76 21.30 -19.11
C CYS A 664 -6.69 20.11 -19.41
N ALA A 665 -7.00 19.28 -18.42
CA ALA A 665 -7.84 18.10 -18.60
C ALA A 665 -9.28 18.47 -19.02
N HIS A 666 -9.80 17.78 -20.02
CA HIS A 666 -11.20 17.93 -20.46
C HIS A 666 -12.21 17.33 -19.48
N THR A 667 -11.73 16.51 -18.54
CA THR A 667 -12.55 15.90 -17.49
C THR A 667 -12.63 16.81 -16.28
N LEU A 668 -13.82 17.36 -15.99
CA LEU A 668 -14.05 18.31 -14.88
C LEU A 668 -13.77 17.75 -13.47
N SER A 669 -13.65 16.43 -13.33
CA SER A 669 -13.43 15.75 -12.05
C SER A 669 -11.97 15.40 -11.76
N PHE A 670 -11.05 15.54 -12.72
CA PHE A 670 -9.64 15.19 -12.46
C PHE A 670 -8.97 16.30 -11.64
N ARG A 671 -8.56 15.96 -10.43
CA ARG A 671 -7.83 16.84 -9.51
C ARG A 671 -6.40 16.31 -9.33
N PRO A 672 -5.43 17.18 -8.97
CA PRO A 672 -4.08 16.72 -8.62
C PRO A 672 -4.13 15.61 -7.55
N ILE A 673 -3.37 14.54 -7.78
CA ILE A 673 -3.33 13.35 -6.93
C ILE A 673 -1.95 13.28 -6.26
N ILE A 674 -1.93 12.94 -4.97
CA ILE A 674 -0.70 12.68 -4.22
C ILE A 674 -0.67 11.19 -3.88
N LEU A 675 0.38 10.51 -4.31
CA LEU A 675 0.58 9.07 -4.19
C LEU A 675 1.84 8.77 -3.37
N PRO A 676 1.95 7.59 -2.73
CA PRO A 676 3.18 7.21 -2.03
C PRO A 676 4.36 7.02 -3.00
N ASP A 677 5.58 7.35 -2.58
CA ASP A 677 6.82 7.16 -3.37
C ASP A 677 7.17 5.70 -3.70
N THR A 678 6.47 4.73 -3.10
CA THR A 678 6.65 3.30 -3.35
C THR A 678 5.83 2.75 -4.53
N ILE A 679 4.94 3.56 -5.11
CA ILE A 679 4.12 3.14 -6.27
C ILE A 679 4.95 3.23 -7.56
N VAL A 680 4.74 2.28 -8.48
CA VAL A 680 5.26 2.39 -9.85
C VAL A 680 4.16 2.95 -10.73
N LEU A 681 4.39 4.11 -11.34
CA LEU A 681 3.44 4.69 -12.28
C LEU A 681 3.83 4.32 -13.70
N ARG A 682 2.83 4.08 -14.56
CA ARG A 682 3.04 4.00 -16.01
C ARG A 682 2.08 4.95 -16.70
N MET A 683 2.59 5.72 -17.65
CA MET A 683 1.76 6.57 -18.51
C MET A 683 2.02 6.18 -19.95
N GLY A 684 0.96 5.75 -20.63
CA GLY A 684 1.03 5.16 -21.96
C GLY A 684 0.11 5.84 -22.95
N VAL A 685 0.48 5.74 -24.22
CA VAL A 685 -0.37 6.18 -25.33
C VAL A 685 -1.18 4.95 -25.78
N PRO A 686 -2.51 4.95 -25.68
CA PRO A 686 -3.31 3.78 -26.07
C PRO A 686 -3.20 3.50 -27.57
N TYR A 687 -3.37 2.24 -28.00
CA TYR A 687 -3.25 1.83 -29.41
C TYR A 687 -4.28 2.49 -30.33
N ASP A 688 -5.41 2.94 -29.79
CA ASP A 688 -6.45 3.65 -30.54
C ASP A 688 -6.34 5.18 -30.46
N ALA A 689 -5.26 5.70 -29.85
CA ALA A 689 -4.94 7.12 -29.86
C ALA A 689 -4.78 7.62 -31.30
N ARG A 690 -5.36 8.79 -31.57
CA ARG A 690 -5.30 9.41 -32.91
C ARG A 690 -3.94 10.01 -33.25
N THR A 691 -3.17 10.35 -32.24
CA THR A 691 -1.88 11.06 -32.36
C THR A 691 -0.88 10.52 -31.35
N SER A 692 0.40 10.64 -31.68
CA SER A 692 1.50 10.42 -30.72
C SER A 692 1.46 11.44 -29.58
N SER A 693 2.19 11.15 -28.52
CA SER A 693 2.45 12.07 -27.40
C SER A 693 3.95 12.23 -27.21
N TRP A 694 4.37 13.21 -26.41
CA TRP A 694 5.77 13.55 -26.20
C TRP A 694 6.09 13.52 -24.71
N ALA A 695 7.05 12.67 -24.33
CA ALA A 695 7.58 12.60 -22.97
C ALA A 695 8.75 13.57 -22.83
N SER A 696 8.71 14.43 -21.82
CA SER A 696 9.75 15.39 -21.46
C SER A 696 10.29 15.09 -20.07
N PHE A 697 11.61 15.08 -19.93
CA PHE A 697 12.31 14.74 -18.69
C PHE A 697 13.05 15.96 -18.15
N ASP A 698 12.67 16.46 -16.96
CA ASP A 698 13.17 17.72 -16.36
C ASP A 698 13.15 18.94 -17.32
N GLY A 699 12.21 18.95 -18.29
CA GLY A 699 12.09 20.01 -19.29
C GLY A 699 13.20 20.06 -20.34
N ARG A 700 13.96 18.97 -20.56
CA ARG A 700 15.13 18.95 -21.44
C ARG A 700 14.99 18.02 -22.62
N GLU A 701 15.07 16.72 -22.35
CA GLU A 701 15.03 15.73 -23.39
C GLU A 701 13.57 15.40 -23.68
N ARG A 702 13.20 15.47 -24.96
CA ARG A 702 11.87 15.12 -25.42
C ARG A 702 11.93 13.90 -26.31
N VAL A 703 11.10 12.91 -26.00
CA VAL A 703 11.00 11.66 -26.74
C VAL A 703 9.56 11.48 -27.18
N GLU A 704 9.36 11.25 -28.48
CA GLU A 704 8.04 10.93 -29.01
C GLU A 704 7.64 9.50 -28.61
N LEU A 705 6.42 9.33 -28.11
CA LEU A 705 5.77 8.06 -27.79
C LEU A 705 4.67 7.78 -28.81
N HIS A 706 4.79 6.65 -29.50
CA HIS A 706 3.78 6.19 -30.45
C HIS A 706 2.66 5.43 -29.71
N PRO A 707 1.49 5.25 -30.35
CA PRO A 707 0.45 4.36 -29.82
C PRO A 707 1.01 2.98 -29.46
N GLY A 708 0.79 2.57 -28.20
CA GLY A 708 1.37 1.37 -27.58
C GLY A 708 2.59 1.64 -26.71
N ASP A 709 3.32 2.74 -26.91
CA ASP A 709 4.48 3.05 -26.07
C ASP A 709 4.05 3.63 -24.72
N TYR A 710 4.89 3.43 -23.70
CA TYR A 710 4.65 4.00 -22.37
C TYR A 710 5.94 4.33 -21.63
N VAL A 711 5.81 5.19 -20.61
CA VAL A 711 6.90 5.51 -19.69
C VAL A 711 6.58 4.93 -18.33
N THR A 712 7.51 4.14 -17.78
CA THR A 712 7.48 3.68 -16.39
C THR A 712 8.22 4.68 -15.51
N VAL A 713 7.63 5.07 -14.39
CA VAL A 713 8.18 6.03 -13.42
C VAL A 713 8.20 5.39 -12.04
N SER A 714 9.36 5.39 -11.40
CA SER A 714 9.54 4.87 -10.04
C SER A 714 10.56 5.71 -9.25
N ALA A 715 10.54 5.60 -7.93
CA ALA A 715 11.56 6.22 -7.09
C ALA A 715 12.95 5.67 -7.42
N SER A 716 13.91 6.57 -7.65
CA SER A 716 15.29 6.22 -7.95
C SER A 716 16.03 5.75 -6.70
N ARG A 717 16.89 4.74 -6.85
CA ARG A 717 17.89 4.36 -5.83
C ARG A 717 19.00 5.39 -5.63
N TYR A 718 19.12 6.35 -6.54
CA TYR A 718 20.16 7.36 -6.52
C TYR A 718 19.54 8.73 -6.20
N PRO A 719 19.32 9.07 -4.92
CA PRO A 719 18.81 10.39 -4.54
C PRO A 719 19.84 11.49 -4.86
N PHE A 720 19.36 12.71 -5.00
CA PHE A 720 20.21 13.88 -5.23
C PHE A 720 20.70 14.45 -3.89
N ALA A 721 22.01 14.48 -3.68
CA ALA A 721 22.64 14.93 -2.45
C ALA A 721 22.85 16.46 -2.44
N ASN A 722 21.92 17.21 -1.86
CA ASN A 722 22.01 18.68 -1.78
C ASN A 722 22.67 19.12 -0.45
N VAL A 723 23.69 19.96 -0.53
CA VAL A 723 24.37 20.51 0.65
C VAL A 723 23.53 21.60 1.30
N LEU A 724 23.42 21.56 2.63
CA LEU A 724 22.65 22.52 3.42
C LEU A 724 23.55 23.56 4.11
N PRO A 725 23.10 24.82 4.24
CA PRO A 725 23.75 25.82 5.08
C PRO A 725 23.80 25.36 6.55
N GLN A 726 24.88 25.68 7.26
CA GLN A 726 25.09 25.20 8.64
C GLN A 726 24.04 25.73 9.64
N ASP A 727 23.48 26.92 9.40
CA ASP A 727 22.60 27.62 10.34
C ASP A 727 21.09 27.48 10.06
N ARG A 728 20.68 26.79 8.98
CA ARG A 728 19.26 26.79 8.52
C ARG A 728 18.64 25.40 8.30
N ARG A 729 18.79 24.49 9.26
CA ARG A 729 18.32 23.10 9.11
C ARG A 729 16.80 22.92 8.88
N ASN A 730 15.94 23.86 9.27
CA ASN A 730 14.46 23.67 9.19
C ASN A 730 13.65 24.83 8.58
N ASN A 731 14.25 25.99 8.32
CA ASN A 731 13.49 27.17 7.86
C ASN A 731 13.68 27.47 6.36
N ASP A 732 14.56 26.74 5.65
CA ASP A 732 14.88 27.02 4.25
C ASP A 732 13.66 26.91 3.31
N TRP A 733 12.75 25.96 3.56
CA TRP A 733 11.55 25.80 2.74
C TRP A 733 10.50 26.90 3.01
N LEU A 734 10.51 27.51 4.19
CA LEU A 734 9.52 28.53 4.57
C LEU A 734 9.91 29.94 4.10
N LEU A 735 11.13 30.14 3.62
CA LEU A 735 11.64 31.42 3.12
C LEU A 735 11.23 31.69 1.65
N ILE A 736 10.05 31.22 1.26
CA ILE A 736 9.44 31.55 -0.03
C ILE A 736 8.84 32.95 0.12
N ASP A 737 9.54 33.96 -0.40
CA ASP A 737 9.02 35.32 -0.60
C ASP A 737 8.41 35.46 -1.99
#